data_AF-A0A965S8J7-F1
#
_entry.id   AF-A0A965S8J7-F1
#
_cell.length_a   1.000
_cell.length_b   1.000
_cell.length_c   1.000
_cell.angle_alpha   90.00
_cell.angle_beta   90.00
_cell.angle_gamma   90.00
#
_symmetry.space_group_name_H-M   'P 1'
#
loop_
_entity.id
_entity.type
_entity.pdbx_description
1 polymer ?
#
loop_
_entity_poly.entity_id
_entity_poly.type
_entity_poly.pdbx_seq_one_letter_code
_entity_poly.pdbx_strand_id
1 'polypeptide(L)'
;MNDWQCGWDIGGAHLKWALRDPHGEWLQVRQSPCALWRGIDQLEAGLREATTDWPVAPSRVRHAATMTGELVDAFPDRRTGVEAIIGCATTVFAPAAWTWFGLDGRLLDTATALADPLRLASANWLATANCAAQQGDGLLIDIGSTTTDIVVLHDGRAQPVALTDGDRLAVHELVYRGIVRTPVMALAHHVDWQGQMRPLMAEHFATSADVFRLTGDLDEAADAYPAADGGAKTPLESARRLARMLGEDLEAAPLPVWQSIARQLAAQMLDEIVAAARAVLSRQPQLQAPMVVCAGVGDWLAGRVAERLGLPAMAFAAAAGAPGVVGATLTRRHWRWRASRLPTHTPSQVDAKVTSMRTEIPYREDSADLFEAIADLPWAMFIDSGPPRGGQARYDILVAEPYATLTTRGAMTEIRRGDAVELSPRDPFELLREALGEPIPTEDDLPFPGGAVGYFAYDLGRRIERLPATAEDAERIPEMAVGLYDWALCVDHELRVATLIGAGRDPSTAARWDALVGRFTTPIPARARAPFRVLSKVNSNLTRAAYGEAFRRVQDYIAAGDCYQVNLAQRFSARAEGDGWPAYRQLRLINPAPQAAYLNLPFVQVLSASPERFLMSSRGRVETKPIKGTRRRSGLPQEDMSLAISLRESLKDRAENLMIVDLLRNDISRVCRTGTVRVPKIFDIESYATVHHMVSTVSGELAEGRDALDLLRACFPGGSITGAPKLRSMEIIEELEPHRRGLYCGSIGYVGFDGSMDTSIAIRTLVYSQGVVRFWAGGGIVADSREEDEYQETLHKGAALLRLLAQVEASGVGA
;
A
#
# COMPACT_ATOMS: atom_id res chain seq x y z
N MET A 1 -51.34 8.63 -29.57
CA MET A 1 -50.75 9.83 -30.22
C MET A 1 -49.32 9.89 -29.73
N ASN A 2 -48.36 9.92 -30.64
CA ASN A 2 -46.96 9.98 -30.26
C ASN A 2 -46.67 11.40 -29.77
N ASP A 3 -46.53 11.57 -28.46
CA ASP A 3 -46.21 12.88 -27.90
C ASP A 3 -44.71 13.11 -27.95
N TRP A 4 -44.33 14.38 -28.17
CA TRP A 4 -42.96 14.87 -28.04
C TRP A 4 -42.39 14.52 -26.66
N GLN A 5 -41.11 14.20 -26.60
CA GLN A 5 -40.44 13.79 -25.36
C GLN A 5 -39.19 14.62 -25.12
N CYS A 6 -38.94 15.02 -23.88
CA CYS A 6 -37.70 15.66 -23.50
C CYS A 6 -37.13 15.06 -22.23
N GLY A 7 -35.87 14.64 -22.29
CA GLY A 7 -35.09 14.22 -21.12
C GLY A 7 -34.24 15.38 -20.59
N TRP A 8 -34.15 15.53 -19.27
CA TRP A 8 -33.35 16.55 -18.59
C TRP A 8 -32.36 15.93 -17.59
N ASP A 9 -31.14 16.46 -17.54
CA ASP A 9 -30.17 16.26 -16.44
C ASP A 9 -29.93 17.63 -15.78
N ILE A 10 -30.50 17.79 -14.58
CA ILE A 10 -30.48 19.04 -13.82
C ILE A 10 -29.29 18.99 -12.85
N GLY A 11 -28.15 19.51 -13.29
CA GLY A 11 -26.93 19.59 -12.49
C GLY A 11 -26.79 20.91 -11.74
N GLY A 12 -25.82 20.97 -10.82
CA GLY A 12 -25.55 22.18 -10.03
C GLY A 12 -24.91 23.34 -10.81
N ALA A 13 -24.23 23.04 -11.94
CA ALA A 13 -23.55 24.04 -12.77
C ALA A 13 -24.03 24.09 -14.23
N HIS A 14 -24.69 23.03 -14.69
CA HIS A 14 -25.13 22.89 -16.07
C HIS A 14 -26.52 22.25 -16.10
N LEU A 15 -27.29 22.66 -17.09
CA LEU A 15 -28.54 22.03 -17.47
C LEU A 15 -28.33 21.33 -18.81
N LYS A 16 -28.68 20.06 -18.91
CA LYS A 16 -28.61 19.30 -20.16
C LYS A 16 -29.98 18.78 -20.53
N TRP A 17 -30.26 18.73 -21.83
CA TRP A 17 -31.52 18.18 -22.32
C TRP A 17 -31.42 17.58 -23.71
N ALA A 18 -32.32 16.65 -23.97
CA ALA A 18 -32.49 16.03 -25.28
C ALA A 18 -33.98 16.03 -25.66
N LEU A 19 -34.33 16.65 -26.78
CA LEU A 19 -35.69 16.72 -27.32
C LEU A 19 -35.85 15.73 -28.48
N ARG A 20 -36.91 14.94 -28.41
CA ARG A 20 -37.28 13.92 -29.37
C ARG A 20 -38.67 14.17 -29.92
N ASP A 21 -38.83 14.00 -31.23
CA ASP A 21 -40.11 14.18 -31.91
C ASP A 21 -41.03 12.95 -31.74
N PRO A 22 -42.30 13.05 -32.15
CA PRO A 22 -43.26 11.94 -32.17
C PRO A 22 -42.84 10.72 -32.99
N HIS A 23 -41.96 10.88 -33.97
CA HIS A 23 -41.50 9.80 -34.83
C HIS A 23 -40.30 9.06 -34.22
N GLY A 24 -39.75 9.58 -33.13
CA GLY A 24 -38.63 9.02 -32.43
C GLY A 24 -37.28 9.56 -32.91
N GLU A 25 -37.26 10.68 -33.63
CA GLU A 25 -36.04 11.35 -34.08
C GLU A 25 -35.57 12.40 -33.06
N TRP A 26 -34.27 12.45 -32.82
CA TRP A 26 -33.66 13.45 -31.95
C TRP A 26 -33.53 14.77 -32.70
N LEU A 27 -34.16 15.83 -32.18
CA LEU A 27 -34.15 17.15 -32.82
C LEU A 27 -33.14 18.09 -32.18
N GLN A 28 -32.94 18.00 -30.86
CA GLN A 28 -31.96 18.79 -30.15
C GLN A 28 -31.36 17.96 -29.02
N VAL A 29 -30.04 18.04 -28.86
CA VAL A 29 -29.32 17.62 -27.65
C VAL A 29 -28.41 18.77 -27.29
N ARG A 30 -28.64 19.41 -26.14
CA ARG A 30 -27.95 20.64 -25.75
C ARG A 30 -27.56 20.60 -24.29
N GLN A 31 -26.54 21.40 -23.98
CA GLN A 31 -26.12 21.72 -22.63
C GLN A 31 -25.96 23.23 -22.54
N SER A 32 -26.44 23.84 -21.46
CA SER A 32 -26.19 25.24 -21.14
C SER A 32 -25.62 25.39 -19.72
N PRO A 33 -24.82 26.43 -19.47
CA PRO A 33 -24.48 26.83 -18.10
C PRO A 33 -25.76 27.14 -17.32
N CYS A 34 -25.89 26.56 -16.13
CA CYS A 34 -26.98 26.79 -15.20
C CYS A 34 -26.40 26.72 -13.79
N ALA A 35 -25.94 27.86 -13.29
CA ALA A 35 -25.27 27.98 -12.00
C ALA A 35 -26.29 27.93 -10.84
N LEU A 36 -26.98 26.80 -10.68
CA LEU A 36 -28.02 26.59 -9.67
C LEU A 36 -27.52 26.85 -8.23
N TRP A 37 -26.22 26.68 -7.99
CA TRP A 37 -25.57 27.07 -6.73
C TRP A 37 -25.69 28.57 -6.39
N ARG A 38 -26.08 29.42 -7.35
CA ARG A 38 -26.38 30.85 -7.13
C ARG A 38 -27.85 31.12 -6.82
N GLY A 39 -28.72 30.11 -6.86
CA GLY A 39 -30.14 30.20 -6.57
C GLY A 39 -31.05 29.54 -7.61
N ILE A 40 -32.27 29.21 -7.20
CA ILE A 40 -33.27 28.50 -8.03
C ILE A 40 -33.70 29.27 -9.28
N ASP A 41 -33.65 30.62 -9.25
CA ASP A 41 -33.97 31.48 -10.38
C ASP A 41 -33.08 31.21 -11.61
N GLN A 42 -31.86 30.70 -11.38
CA GLN A 42 -30.95 30.32 -12.48
C GLN A 42 -31.48 29.10 -13.24
N LEU A 43 -32.11 28.15 -12.55
CA LEU A 43 -32.74 27.00 -13.19
C LEU A 43 -33.99 27.42 -13.97
N GLU A 44 -34.80 28.33 -13.42
CA GLU A 44 -35.96 28.87 -14.14
C GLU A 44 -35.52 29.53 -15.46
N ALA A 45 -34.52 30.43 -15.39
CA ALA A 45 -33.98 31.10 -16.58
C ALA A 45 -33.43 30.08 -17.60
N GLY A 46 -32.65 29.09 -17.13
CA GLY A 46 -32.09 28.05 -17.98
C GLY A 46 -33.15 27.18 -18.67
N LEU A 47 -34.21 26.78 -17.96
CA LEU A 47 -35.32 26.01 -18.54
C LEU A 47 -36.09 26.83 -19.59
N ARG A 48 -36.32 28.12 -19.35
CA ARG A 48 -36.98 29.00 -20.33
C ARG A 48 -36.12 29.21 -21.58
N GLU A 49 -34.84 29.51 -21.39
CA GLU A 49 -33.89 29.69 -22.50
C GLU A 49 -33.80 28.41 -23.35
N ALA A 50 -33.67 27.24 -22.71
CA ALA A 50 -33.56 25.93 -23.36
C ALA A 50 -34.71 25.64 -24.35
N THR A 51 -35.88 26.23 -24.12
CA THR A 51 -37.11 25.99 -24.90
C THR A 51 -37.42 27.05 -25.94
N THR A 52 -36.63 28.13 -26.03
CA THR A 52 -36.91 29.28 -26.90
C THR A 52 -36.97 28.89 -28.39
N ASP A 53 -36.12 27.96 -28.80
CA ASP A 53 -36.02 27.50 -30.20
C ASP A 53 -36.78 26.19 -30.45
N TRP A 54 -37.68 25.77 -29.56
CA TRP A 54 -38.38 24.50 -29.75
C TRP A 54 -39.47 24.61 -30.82
N PRO A 55 -39.58 23.61 -31.71
CA PRO A 55 -40.65 23.56 -32.72
C PRO A 55 -42.03 23.23 -32.13
N VAL A 56 -42.12 23.05 -30.81
CA VAL A 56 -43.31 22.64 -30.07
C VAL A 56 -43.38 23.41 -28.76
N ALA A 57 -44.59 23.78 -28.34
CA ALA A 57 -44.80 24.39 -27.03
C ALA A 57 -44.42 23.40 -25.91
N PRO A 58 -43.67 23.82 -24.86
CA PRO A 58 -43.25 22.93 -23.78
C PRO A 58 -44.41 22.17 -23.10
N SER A 59 -45.60 22.79 -23.00
CA SER A 59 -46.82 22.14 -22.46
C SER A 59 -47.30 20.91 -23.25
N ARG A 60 -46.84 20.72 -24.50
CA ARG A 60 -47.16 19.57 -25.35
C ARG A 60 -46.05 18.51 -25.36
N VAL A 61 -45.02 18.68 -24.54
CA VAL A 61 -43.89 17.78 -24.40
C VAL A 61 -44.02 17.00 -23.09
N ARG A 62 -43.78 15.69 -23.15
CA ARG A 62 -43.60 14.88 -21.93
C ARG A 62 -42.18 15.01 -21.45
N HIS A 63 -42.00 15.42 -20.21
CA HIS A 63 -40.68 15.63 -19.64
C HIS A 63 -40.31 14.48 -18.71
N ALA A 64 -39.07 14.03 -18.81
CA ALA A 64 -38.44 13.11 -17.88
C ALA A 64 -37.16 13.77 -17.35
N ALA A 65 -36.92 13.74 -16.05
CA ALA A 65 -35.73 14.39 -15.48
C ALA A 65 -35.00 13.54 -14.45
N THR A 66 -33.69 13.72 -14.41
CA THR A 66 -32.83 13.34 -13.30
C THR A 66 -32.12 14.58 -12.76
N MET A 67 -31.60 14.51 -11.53
CA MET A 67 -30.99 15.67 -10.87
C MET A 67 -29.82 15.29 -9.97
N THR A 68 -28.86 16.22 -9.91
CA THR A 68 -27.86 16.37 -8.84
C THR A 68 -27.81 17.80 -8.29
N GLY A 69 -28.57 18.71 -8.92
CA GLY A 69 -28.64 20.11 -8.54
C GLY A 69 -29.13 20.34 -7.11
N GLU A 70 -29.85 19.40 -6.51
CA GLU A 70 -30.33 19.48 -5.13
C GLU A 70 -29.20 19.47 -4.08
N LEU A 71 -27.97 19.09 -4.48
CA LEU A 71 -26.80 19.04 -3.61
C LEU A 71 -26.03 20.37 -3.51
N VAL A 72 -26.46 21.42 -4.20
CA VAL A 72 -25.77 22.71 -4.12
C VAL A 72 -26.02 23.41 -2.79
N ASP A 73 -25.06 24.24 -2.38
CA ASP A 73 -25.11 25.00 -1.11
C ASP A 73 -26.30 25.97 -1.00
N ALA A 74 -27.02 26.23 -2.10
CA ALA A 74 -28.22 27.05 -2.10
C ALA A 74 -29.42 26.40 -1.36
N PHE A 75 -29.36 25.09 -1.11
CA PHE A 75 -30.41 24.37 -0.38
C PHE A 75 -29.92 23.92 0.99
N PRO A 76 -30.76 24.02 2.05
CA PRO A 76 -30.38 23.61 3.39
C PRO A 76 -30.22 22.09 3.54
N ASP A 77 -30.98 21.32 2.76
CA ASP A 77 -30.93 19.87 2.73
C ASP A 77 -31.43 19.32 1.38
N ARG A 78 -31.16 18.03 1.14
CA ARG A 78 -31.51 17.34 -0.11
C ARG A 78 -33.00 17.36 -0.40
N ARG A 79 -33.85 17.22 0.62
CA ARG A 79 -35.31 17.17 0.47
C ARG A 79 -35.80 18.51 -0.07
N THR A 80 -35.39 19.59 0.58
CA THR A 80 -35.73 20.96 0.18
C THR A 80 -35.23 21.26 -1.24
N GLY A 81 -34.02 20.80 -1.60
CA GLY A 81 -33.49 20.95 -2.96
C GLY A 81 -34.31 20.23 -4.02
N VAL A 82 -34.67 18.96 -3.81
CA VAL A 82 -35.51 18.19 -4.74
C VAL A 82 -36.88 18.84 -4.89
N GLU A 83 -37.53 19.20 -3.78
CA GLU A 83 -38.84 19.87 -3.79
C GLU A 83 -38.79 21.20 -4.56
N ALA A 84 -37.74 22.00 -4.36
CA ALA A 84 -37.54 23.27 -5.07
C ALA A 84 -37.32 23.07 -6.58
N ILE A 85 -36.50 22.09 -6.97
CA ILE A 85 -36.25 21.77 -8.40
C ILE A 85 -37.53 21.29 -9.08
N ILE A 86 -38.26 20.37 -8.46
CA ILE A 86 -39.54 19.87 -8.99
C ILE A 86 -40.55 21.02 -9.10
N GLY A 87 -40.67 21.84 -8.06
CA GLY A 87 -41.57 23.00 -8.05
C GLY A 87 -41.26 24.00 -9.15
N CYS A 88 -39.98 24.34 -9.34
CA CYS A 88 -39.52 25.22 -10.41
C CYS A 88 -39.86 24.64 -11.79
N ALA A 89 -39.43 23.41 -12.07
CA ALA A 89 -39.61 22.77 -13.37
C ALA A 89 -41.09 22.59 -13.77
N THR A 90 -41.93 22.16 -12.82
CA THR A 90 -43.37 21.98 -13.04
C THR A 90 -44.10 23.30 -13.22
N THR A 91 -43.65 24.37 -12.55
CA THR A 91 -44.19 25.72 -12.73
C THR A 91 -43.82 26.31 -14.09
N VAL A 92 -42.56 26.16 -14.51
CA VAL A 92 -42.06 26.75 -15.77
C VAL A 92 -42.77 26.19 -17.00
N PHE A 93 -43.12 24.89 -17.01
CA PHE A 93 -43.80 24.24 -18.14
C PHE A 93 -45.27 23.86 -17.87
N ALA A 94 -45.95 24.51 -16.93
CA ALA A 94 -47.36 24.18 -16.66
C ALA A 94 -48.30 24.50 -17.84
N PRO A 95 -49.27 23.62 -18.20
CA PRO A 95 -49.43 22.23 -17.75
C PRO A 95 -48.63 21.27 -18.66
N ALA A 96 -47.58 20.64 -18.12
CA ALA A 96 -46.85 19.57 -18.79
C ALA A 96 -46.78 18.33 -17.89
N ALA A 97 -46.74 17.15 -18.50
CA ALA A 97 -46.54 15.90 -17.77
C ALA A 97 -45.05 15.70 -17.46
N TRP A 98 -44.70 15.69 -16.17
CA TRP A 98 -43.35 15.43 -15.69
C TRP A 98 -43.25 14.07 -15.00
N THR A 99 -42.18 13.37 -15.36
CA THR A 99 -41.72 12.15 -14.68
C THR A 99 -40.28 12.34 -14.20
N TRP A 100 -39.92 11.64 -13.13
CA TRP A 100 -38.68 11.87 -12.39
C TRP A 100 -37.98 10.53 -12.18
N PHE A 101 -36.71 10.44 -12.58
CA PHE A 101 -35.94 9.21 -12.49
C PHE A 101 -35.41 9.01 -11.06
N GLY A 102 -35.80 7.90 -10.43
CA GLY A 102 -35.42 7.56 -9.06
C GLY A 102 -34.27 6.57 -8.95
N LEU A 103 -33.72 6.46 -7.75
CA LEU A 103 -32.67 5.50 -7.35
C LEU A 103 -33.14 4.04 -7.42
N ASP A 104 -34.45 3.79 -7.56
CA ASP A 104 -35.01 2.46 -7.84
C ASP A 104 -34.97 2.09 -9.34
N GLY A 105 -34.40 2.96 -10.18
CA GLY A 105 -34.30 2.80 -11.62
C GLY A 105 -35.62 3.03 -12.36
N ARG A 106 -36.63 3.65 -11.72
CA ARG A 106 -37.96 3.89 -12.31
C ARG A 106 -38.23 5.36 -12.53
N LEU A 107 -39.10 5.64 -13.51
CA LEU A 107 -39.69 6.97 -13.70
C LEU A 107 -40.94 7.09 -12.82
N LEU A 108 -40.91 8.06 -11.90
CA LEU A 108 -41.98 8.37 -10.94
C LEU A 108 -42.79 9.56 -11.44
N ASP A 109 -44.10 9.57 -11.25
CA ASP A 109 -44.91 10.77 -11.45
C ASP A 109 -44.57 11.84 -10.38
N THR A 110 -44.98 13.09 -10.64
CA THR A 110 -44.66 14.23 -9.77
C THR A 110 -45.24 14.11 -8.35
N ALA A 111 -46.42 13.51 -8.18
CA ALA A 111 -47.03 13.37 -6.85
C ALA A 111 -46.27 12.33 -6.01
N THR A 112 -45.91 11.20 -6.63
CA THR A 112 -45.08 10.15 -6.02
C THR A 112 -43.68 10.68 -5.70
N ALA A 113 -43.10 11.48 -6.59
CA ALA A 113 -41.81 12.13 -6.42
C ALA A 113 -41.75 13.06 -5.19
N LEU A 114 -42.78 13.90 -5.00
CA LEU A 114 -42.86 14.80 -3.85
C LEU A 114 -43.21 14.09 -2.53
N ALA A 115 -43.85 12.92 -2.59
CA ALA A 115 -44.12 12.12 -1.40
C ALA A 115 -42.84 11.51 -0.79
N ASP A 116 -41.84 11.18 -1.63
CA ASP A 116 -40.54 10.69 -1.18
C ASP A 116 -39.37 11.30 -1.98
N PRO A 117 -39.04 12.59 -1.74
CA PRO A 117 -38.04 13.33 -2.52
C PRO A 117 -36.64 12.71 -2.47
N LEU A 118 -36.29 12.02 -1.38
CA LEU A 118 -34.97 11.41 -1.22
C LEU A 118 -34.75 10.22 -2.18
N ARG A 119 -35.81 9.63 -2.76
CA ARG A 119 -35.68 8.61 -3.81
C ARG A 119 -35.14 9.16 -5.12
N LEU A 120 -35.18 10.47 -5.31
CA LEU A 120 -34.80 11.14 -6.56
C LEU A 120 -33.44 11.83 -6.48
N ALA A 121 -32.99 12.09 -5.25
CA ALA A 121 -31.73 12.77 -5.01
C ALA A 121 -30.58 11.97 -5.63
N SER A 122 -29.80 12.65 -6.46
CA SER A 122 -28.52 12.19 -6.97
C SER A 122 -28.63 10.92 -7.80
N ALA A 123 -29.69 10.80 -8.61
CA ALA A 123 -29.97 9.61 -9.43
C ALA A 123 -29.41 9.68 -10.87
N ASN A 124 -28.69 10.75 -11.22
CA ASN A 124 -28.19 10.99 -12.58
C ASN A 124 -27.18 9.93 -13.05
N TRP A 125 -26.26 9.52 -12.17
CA TRP A 125 -25.27 8.47 -12.44
C TRP A 125 -25.95 7.15 -12.80
N LEU A 126 -27.08 6.83 -12.15
CA LEU A 126 -27.82 5.59 -12.37
C LEU A 126 -28.56 5.63 -13.71
N ALA A 127 -29.04 6.80 -14.14
CA ALA A 127 -29.60 6.98 -15.47
C ALA A 127 -28.54 6.76 -16.56
N THR A 128 -27.35 7.37 -16.40
CA THR A 128 -26.19 7.17 -17.29
C THR A 128 -25.79 5.70 -17.33
N ALA A 129 -25.69 5.05 -16.17
CA ALA A 129 -25.30 3.63 -16.07
C ALA A 129 -26.31 2.70 -16.74
N ASN A 130 -27.61 2.91 -16.55
CA ASN A 130 -28.63 2.09 -17.21
C ASN A 130 -28.64 2.27 -18.73
N CYS A 131 -28.31 3.46 -19.23
CA CYS A 131 -28.10 3.67 -20.65
C CYS A 131 -26.86 2.92 -21.15
N ALA A 132 -25.73 3.06 -20.45
CA ALA A 132 -24.47 2.39 -20.80
C ALA A 132 -24.58 0.86 -20.78
N ALA A 133 -25.35 0.30 -19.85
CA ALA A 133 -25.49 -1.14 -19.69
C ALA A 133 -26.11 -1.84 -20.92
N GLN A 134 -26.78 -1.10 -21.81
CA GLN A 134 -27.31 -1.64 -23.06
C GLN A 134 -26.23 -2.12 -24.03
N GLN A 135 -24.97 -1.69 -23.84
CA GLN A 135 -23.85 -2.05 -24.71
C GLN A 135 -23.13 -3.33 -24.29
N GLY A 136 -23.45 -3.87 -23.13
CA GLY A 136 -22.87 -5.11 -22.61
C GLY A 136 -22.28 -4.96 -21.22
N ASP A 137 -21.63 -6.03 -20.79
CA ASP A 137 -21.10 -6.19 -19.45
C ASP A 137 -19.80 -5.40 -19.24
N GLY A 138 -19.69 -4.73 -18.10
CA GLY A 138 -18.55 -3.86 -17.84
C GLY A 138 -18.67 -2.93 -16.65
N LEU A 139 -17.96 -1.81 -16.75
CA LEU A 139 -18.05 -0.69 -15.82
C LEU A 139 -18.45 0.57 -16.57
N LEU A 140 -19.29 1.39 -15.96
CA LEU A 140 -19.32 2.82 -16.23
C LEU A 140 -18.31 3.49 -15.28
N ILE A 141 -17.42 4.30 -15.84
CA ILE A 141 -16.63 5.28 -15.07
C ILE A 141 -17.00 6.66 -15.57
N ASP A 142 -17.77 7.40 -14.77
CA ASP A 142 -18.22 8.76 -15.06
C ASP A 142 -17.44 9.75 -14.19
N ILE A 143 -16.53 10.50 -14.80
CA ILE A 143 -15.69 11.49 -14.10
C ILE A 143 -16.27 12.88 -14.32
N GLY A 144 -16.92 13.39 -13.27
CA GLY A 144 -17.49 14.72 -13.22
C GLY A 144 -16.51 15.81 -12.79
N SER A 145 -17.06 17.00 -12.55
CA SER A 145 -16.29 18.15 -12.05
C SER A 145 -15.84 17.95 -10.60
N THR A 146 -16.62 17.24 -9.78
CA THR A 146 -16.35 17.01 -8.34
C THR A 146 -16.11 15.55 -7.98
N THR A 147 -16.80 14.63 -8.65
CA THR A 147 -16.89 13.22 -8.27
C THR A 147 -16.56 12.30 -9.43
N THR A 148 -16.22 11.05 -9.11
CA THR A 148 -16.06 9.94 -10.05
C THR A 148 -16.98 8.81 -9.62
N ASP A 149 -17.94 8.47 -10.47
CA ASP A 149 -18.87 7.37 -10.28
C ASP A 149 -18.34 6.11 -10.97
N ILE A 150 -18.34 4.98 -10.26
CA ILE A 150 -17.87 3.69 -10.77
C ILE A 150 -18.98 2.67 -10.56
N VAL A 151 -19.59 2.21 -11.65
CA VAL A 151 -20.84 1.43 -11.60
C VAL A 151 -20.71 0.18 -12.45
N VAL A 152 -21.15 -0.95 -11.90
CA VAL A 152 -21.18 -2.21 -12.61
C VAL A 152 -22.32 -2.23 -13.62
N LEU A 153 -22.01 -2.69 -14.83
CA LEU A 153 -22.95 -2.92 -15.92
C LEU A 153 -23.02 -4.42 -16.16
N HIS A 154 -24.20 -5.03 -16.01
CA HIS A 154 -24.37 -6.45 -16.25
C HIS A 154 -25.82 -6.80 -16.62
N ASP A 155 -26.00 -7.70 -17.58
CA ASP A 155 -27.31 -8.16 -18.06
C ASP A 155 -28.23 -7.00 -18.53
N GLY A 156 -27.64 -6.02 -19.24
CA GLY A 156 -28.39 -4.90 -19.81
C GLY A 156 -28.87 -3.88 -18.78
N ARG A 157 -28.39 -3.92 -17.53
CA ARG A 157 -28.76 -3.00 -16.45
C ARG A 157 -27.55 -2.56 -15.62
N ALA A 158 -27.69 -1.40 -14.97
CA ALA A 158 -26.76 -1.01 -13.91
C ALA A 158 -27.02 -1.85 -12.66
N GLN A 159 -25.96 -2.35 -12.03
CA GLN A 159 -26.04 -3.16 -10.81
C GLN A 159 -25.18 -2.55 -9.68
N PRO A 160 -25.57 -1.36 -9.17
CA PRO A 160 -24.89 -0.77 -8.03
C PRO A 160 -25.12 -1.60 -6.76
N VAL A 161 -24.11 -1.67 -5.91
CA VAL A 161 -24.18 -2.25 -4.57
C VAL A 161 -24.85 -1.27 -3.59
N ALA A 162 -24.68 0.03 -3.81
CA ALA A 162 -25.21 1.08 -2.96
C ALA A 162 -25.94 2.16 -3.77
N LEU A 163 -26.97 2.76 -3.19
CA LEU A 163 -27.81 3.75 -3.88
C LEU A 163 -27.58 5.19 -3.40
N THR A 164 -27.19 5.39 -2.15
CA THR A 164 -26.92 6.74 -1.60
C THR A 164 -25.43 7.08 -1.74
N ASP A 165 -25.09 8.36 -1.87
CA ASP A 165 -23.67 8.78 -1.98
C ASP A 165 -22.82 8.30 -0.80
N GLY A 166 -23.36 8.35 0.42
CA GLY A 166 -22.66 7.93 1.63
C GLY A 166 -22.32 6.44 1.60
N ASP A 167 -23.29 5.61 1.20
CA ASP A 167 -23.06 4.16 1.07
C ASP A 167 -22.12 3.85 -0.11
N ARG A 168 -22.27 4.56 -1.23
CA ARG A 168 -21.43 4.40 -2.43
C ARG A 168 -19.97 4.77 -2.17
N LEU A 169 -19.71 5.79 -1.35
CA LEU A 169 -18.37 6.12 -0.87
C LEU A 169 -17.78 4.97 -0.05
N ALA A 170 -18.57 4.36 0.84
CA ALA A 170 -18.13 3.25 1.68
C ALA A 170 -17.80 1.98 0.88
N VAL A 171 -18.41 1.81 -0.30
CA VAL A 171 -18.15 0.66 -1.18
C VAL A 171 -17.29 0.99 -2.41
N HIS A 172 -16.73 2.20 -2.51
CA HIS A 172 -15.89 2.64 -3.64
C HIS A 172 -16.61 2.74 -5.00
N GLU A 173 -17.95 2.75 -5.02
CA GLU A 173 -18.74 3.06 -6.23
C GLU A 173 -18.85 4.56 -6.49
N LEU A 174 -18.42 5.37 -5.53
CA LEU A 174 -18.26 6.81 -5.63
C LEU A 174 -16.89 7.17 -5.04
N VAL A 175 -16.11 7.97 -5.78
CA VAL A 175 -14.87 8.59 -5.32
C VAL A 175 -15.06 10.09 -5.38
N TYR A 176 -14.79 10.80 -4.29
CA TYR A 176 -14.99 12.25 -4.22
C TYR A 176 -13.81 13.02 -4.84
N ARG A 177 -13.55 12.72 -6.12
CA ARG A 177 -12.48 13.26 -6.97
C ARG A 177 -13.05 13.53 -8.37
N GLY A 178 -12.93 14.76 -8.84
CA GLY A 178 -13.32 15.18 -10.18
C GLY A 178 -12.30 16.17 -10.74
N ILE A 179 -12.41 16.51 -12.02
CA ILE A 179 -11.33 17.22 -12.72
C ILE A 179 -11.34 18.75 -12.55
N VAL A 180 -12.33 19.32 -11.85
CA VAL A 180 -12.44 20.79 -11.71
C VAL A 180 -12.41 21.27 -10.26
N ARG A 181 -13.26 20.70 -9.40
CA ARG A 181 -13.61 21.30 -8.10
C ARG A 181 -12.90 20.67 -6.91
N THR A 182 -12.19 19.57 -7.10
CA THR A 182 -11.56 18.86 -5.99
C THR A 182 -10.41 19.69 -5.44
N PRO A 183 -10.42 20.05 -4.14
CA PRO A 183 -9.31 20.79 -3.55
C PRO A 183 -8.00 20.00 -3.61
N VAL A 184 -6.87 20.65 -3.90
CA VAL A 184 -5.58 19.94 -4.07
C VAL A 184 -5.14 19.17 -2.81
N MET A 185 -5.42 19.69 -1.62
CA MET A 185 -5.13 18.97 -0.36
C MET A 185 -5.93 17.68 -0.17
N ALA A 186 -7.01 17.50 -0.94
CA ALA A 186 -7.75 16.26 -0.97
C ALA A 186 -7.14 15.25 -1.95
N LEU A 187 -6.47 15.71 -3.01
CA LEU A 187 -5.81 14.82 -4.00
C LEU A 187 -4.60 14.10 -3.38
N ALA A 188 -3.89 14.78 -2.47
CA ALA A 188 -2.69 14.25 -1.86
C ALA A 188 -2.36 14.94 -0.54
N HIS A 189 -1.59 14.25 0.29
CA HIS A 189 -1.03 14.83 1.50
C HIS A 189 0.37 15.40 1.28
N HIS A 190 1.12 14.89 0.29
CA HIS A 190 2.49 15.28 0.03
C HIS A 190 2.80 15.25 -1.48
N VAL A 191 3.73 16.10 -1.90
CA VAL A 191 4.32 16.10 -3.25
C VAL A 191 5.83 16.24 -3.16
N ASP A 192 6.54 15.70 -4.15
CA ASP A 192 7.97 15.94 -4.33
C ASP A 192 8.19 17.36 -4.86
N TRP A 193 8.78 18.19 -4.02
CA TRP A 193 9.28 19.51 -4.36
C TRP A 193 10.81 19.49 -4.36
N GLN A 194 11.39 19.48 -5.57
CA GLN A 194 12.84 19.56 -5.78
C GLN A 194 13.66 18.48 -5.06
N GLY A 195 13.15 17.25 -5.00
CA GLY A 195 13.79 16.10 -4.35
C GLY A 195 13.42 15.92 -2.89
N GLN A 196 12.51 16.75 -2.35
CA GLN A 196 12.02 16.66 -0.99
C GLN A 196 10.50 16.49 -0.96
N MET A 197 10.01 15.43 -0.30
CA MET A 197 8.58 15.27 -0.04
C MET A 197 8.11 16.33 0.95
N ARG A 198 7.26 17.25 0.48
CA ARG A 198 6.68 18.31 1.31
C ARG A 198 5.20 18.07 1.52
N PRO A 199 4.68 18.28 2.74
CA PRO A 199 3.26 18.24 2.98
C PRO A 199 2.58 19.39 2.21
N LEU A 200 1.39 19.10 1.70
CA LEU A 200 0.52 20.14 1.16
C LEU A 200 -0.23 20.83 2.29
N MET A 201 -0.35 22.15 2.21
CA MET A 201 -1.16 22.92 3.13
C MET A 201 -2.63 22.50 3.01
N ALA A 202 -3.31 22.32 4.15
CA ALA A 202 -4.71 21.94 4.20
C ALA A 202 -5.65 23.15 3.99
N GLU A 203 -5.40 23.90 2.91
CA GLU A 203 -6.09 25.16 2.58
C GLU A 203 -6.64 25.13 1.15
N HIS A 204 -7.74 25.85 0.91
CA HIS A 204 -8.38 25.90 -0.41
C HIS A 204 -7.70 26.92 -1.35
N PHE A 205 -6.40 26.74 -1.63
CA PHE A 205 -5.68 27.63 -2.55
C PHE A 205 -5.75 27.21 -4.01
N ALA A 206 -5.84 25.91 -4.29
CA ALA A 206 -5.86 25.36 -5.64
C ALA A 206 -6.85 24.18 -5.74
N THR A 207 -7.35 23.92 -6.94
CA THR A 207 -8.21 22.77 -7.23
C THR A 207 -7.64 21.88 -8.32
N SER A 208 -8.30 20.74 -8.58
CA SER A 208 -7.97 19.86 -9.70
C SER A 208 -8.02 20.57 -11.07
N ALA A 209 -8.82 21.63 -11.23
CA ALA A 209 -8.76 22.47 -12.43
C ALA A 209 -7.36 23.09 -12.61
N ASP A 210 -6.74 23.59 -11.54
CA ASP A 210 -5.38 24.15 -11.63
C ASP A 210 -4.36 23.08 -12.00
N VAL A 211 -4.52 21.88 -11.45
CA VAL A 211 -3.68 20.72 -11.77
C VAL A 211 -3.78 20.38 -13.26
N PHE A 212 -4.99 20.12 -13.77
CA PHE A 212 -5.16 19.69 -15.15
C PHE A 212 -4.95 20.82 -16.18
N ARG A 213 -5.13 22.08 -15.80
CA ARG A 213 -4.70 23.23 -16.61
C ARG A 213 -3.19 23.30 -16.76
N LEU A 214 -2.45 23.00 -15.69
CA LEU A 214 -0.98 22.94 -15.72
C LEU A 214 -0.45 21.75 -16.51
N THR A 215 -1.13 20.60 -16.48
CA THR A 215 -0.77 19.45 -17.33
C THR A 215 -1.20 19.64 -18.79
N GLY A 216 -2.15 20.53 -19.06
CA GLY A 216 -2.72 20.77 -20.38
C GLY A 216 -3.83 19.78 -20.76
N ASP A 217 -4.38 19.05 -19.77
CA ASP A 217 -5.44 18.07 -19.97
C ASP A 217 -6.86 18.63 -19.69
N LEU A 218 -6.97 19.85 -19.14
CA LEU A 218 -8.27 20.47 -18.84
C LEU A 218 -8.91 21.09 -20.08
N ASP A 219 -10.15 20.70 -20.39
CA ASP A 219 -11.03 21.50 -21.25
C ASP A 219 -11.53 22.72 -20.47
N GLU A 220 -11.12 23.92 -20.87
CA GLU A 220 -11.51 25.17 -20.19
C GLU A 220 -13.03 25.40 -20.23
N ALA A 221 -13.76 24.82 -21.19
CA ALA A 221 -15.22 24.89 -21.22
C ALA A 221 -15.87 24.11 -20.07
N ALA A 222 -15.18 23.11 -19.50
CA ALA A 222 -15.65 22.34 -18.36
C ALA A 222 -15.48 23.07 -17.02
N ASP A 223 -14.58 24.06 -16.94
CA ASP A 223 -14.36 24.85 -15.73
C ASP A 223 -15.16 26.15 -15.75
N ALA A 224 -16.42 26.08 -15.32
CA ALA A 224 -17.31 27.23 -15.17
C ALA A 224 -17.23 27.93 -13.78
N TYR A 225 -16.38 27.45 -12.86
CA TYR A 225 -16.31 27.96 -11.48
C TYR A 225 -15.27 29.07 -11.35
N PRO A 226 -15.44 30.10 -10.50
CA PRO A 226 -14.33 30.99 -10.19
C PRO A 226 -13.10 30.19 -9.71
N ALA A 227 -11.90 30.66 -10.05
CA ALA A 227 -10.69 30.11 -9.42
C ALA A 227 -10.79 30.27 -7.89
N ALA A 228 -10.10 29.43 -7.12
CA ALA A 228 -10.19 29.41 -5.66
C ALA A 228 -9.88 30.77 -5.01
N ASP A 229 -9.01 31.58 -5.64
CA ASP A 229 -8.65 32.94 -5.24
C ASP A 229 -9.39 34.05 -6.00
N GLY A 230 -10.33 33.69 -6.88
CA GLY A 230 -11.02 34.62 -7.78
C GLY A 230 -10.15 35.18 -8.92
N GLY A 231 -8.90 34.70 -9.06
CA GLY A 231 -7.95 35.16 -10.05
C GLY A 231 -8.21 34.63 -11.47
N ALA A 232 -7.32 34.97 -12.40
CA ALA A 232 -7.44 34.51 -13.78
C ALA A 232 -7.15 33.00 -13.89
N LYS A 233 -7.75 32.37 -14.91
CA LYS A 233 -7.62 30.94 -15.23
C LYS A 233 -6.56 30.72 -16.29
N THR A 234 -5.31 31.04 -15.97
CA THR A 234 -4.18 30.80 -16.85
C THR A 234 -3.22 29.81 -16.20
N PRO A 235 -2.38 29.10 -16.97
CA PRO A 235 -1.36 28.22 -16.39
C PRO A 235 -0.44 28.93 -15.37
N LEU A 236 -0.13 30.20 -15.59
CA LEU A 236 0.72 30.98 -14.67
C LEU A 236 0.02 31.23 -13.33
N GLU A 237 -1.25 31.61 -13.36
CA GLU A 237 -2.04 31.83 -12.14
C GLU A 237 -2.36 30.50 -11.43
N SER A 238 -2.58 29.41 -12.18
CA SER A 238 -2.70 28.07 -11.60
C SER A 238 -1.41 27.63 -10.91
N ALA A 239 -0.23 27.92 -11.48
CA ALA A 239 1.04 27.67 -10.82
C ALA A 239 1.21 28.50 -9.54
N ARG A 240 0.77 29.77 -9.54
CA ARG A 240 0.80 30.63 -8.35
C ARG A 240 -0.06 30.07 -7.22
N ARG A 241 -1.29 29.62 -7.54
CA ARG A 241 -2.15 28.92 -6.58
C ARG A 241 -1.52 27.63 -6.06
N LEU A 242 -0.90 26.85 -6.93
CA LEU A 242 -0.22 25.60 -6.56
C LEU A 242 1.02 25.84 -5.67
N ALA A 243 1.76 26.92 -5.91
CA ALA A 243 2.91 27.31 -5.09
C ALA A 243 2.50 27.56 -3.62
N ARG A 244 1.35 28.21 -3.43
CA ARG A 244 0.79 28.45 -2.08
C ARG A 244 0.45 27.16 -1.35
N MET A 245 0.07 26.09 -2.05
CA MET A 245 -0.14 24.77 -1.44
C MET A 245 1.14 24.23 -0.77
N LEU A 246 2.31 24.72 -1.16
CA LEU A 246 3.61 24.35 -0.60
C LEU A 246 4.20 25.42 0.33
N GLY A 247 3.47 26.51 0.57
CA GLY A 247 3.96 27.67 1.31
C GLY A 247 5.03 28.46 0.55
N GLU A 248 5.04 28.37 -0.78
CA GLU A 248 5.99 29.04 -1.66
C GLU A 248 5.30 30.10 -2.51
N ASP A 249 6.10 31.03 -3.02
CA ASP A 249 5.70 31.95 -4.08
C ASP A 249 6.00 31.37 -5.47
N LEU A 250 5.32 31.87 -6.50
CA LEU A 250 5.48 31.41 -7.88
C LEU A 250 6.95 31.48 -8.34
N GLU A 251 7.67 32.52 -7.91
CA GLU A 251 9.05 32.84 -8.22
C GLU A 251 10.05 31.81 -7.66
N ALA A 252 9.63 30.96 -6.70
CA ALA A 252 10.48 29.93 -6.10
C ALA A 252 10.93 28.85 -7.10
N ALA A 253 10.23 28.68 -8.22
CA ALA A 253 10.65 27.78 -9.30
C ALA A 253 10.07 28.18 -10.66
N PRO A 254 10.71 27.77 -11.78
CA PRO A 254 10.16 28.01 -13.10
C PRO A 254 8.91 27.14 -13.36
N LEU A 255 8.03 27.61 -14.24
CA LEU A 255 6.76 26.94 -14.60
C LEU A 255 6.86 25.42 -14.85
N PRO A 256 7.90 24.87 -15.51
CA PRO A 256 8.02 23.41 -15.70
C PRO A 256 8.09 22.59 -14.41
N VAL A 257 8.59 23.17 -13.31
CA VAL A 257 8.62 22.51 -12.00
C VAL A 257 7.20 22.45 -11.42
N TRP A 258 6.44 23.54 -11.51
CA TRP A 258 5.03 23.57 -11.10
C TRP A 258 4.17 22.60 -11.93
N GLN A 259 4.43 22.50 -13.23
CA GLN A 259 3.82 21.48 -14.09
C GLN A 259 4.20 20.05 -13.68
N SER A 260 5.42 19.85 -13.16
CA SER A 260 5.84 18.56 -12.62
C SER A 260 5.05 18.19 -11.36
N ILE A 261 4.83 19.13 -10.45
CA ILE A 261 3.98 18.91 -9.27
C ILE A 261 2.54 18.61 -9.69
N ALA A 262 1.99 19.36 -10.65
CA ALA A 262 0.67 19.08 -11.19
C ALA A 262 0.57 17.65 -11.76
N ARG A 263 1.60 17.17 -12.46
CA ARG A 263 1.64 15.77 -12.94
C ARG A 263 1.65 14.75 -11.80
N GLN A 264 2.35 15.02 -10.70
CA GLN A 264 2.34 14.15 -9.52
C GLN A 264 0.94 14.07 -8.89
N LEU A 265 0.28 15.21 -8.73
CA LEU A 265 -1.08 15.29 -8.20
C LEU A 265 -2.11 14.58 -9.09
N ALA A 266 -1.98 14.76 -10.41
CA ALA A 266 -2.80 14.06 -11.39
C ALA A 266 -2.59 12.55 -11.34
N ALA A 267 -1.35 12.09 -11.14
CA ALA A 267 -1.04 10.67 -10.98
C ALA A 267 -1.66 10.09 -9.70
N GLN A 268 -1.56 10.80 -8.58
CA GLN A 268 -2.17 10.38 -7.31
C GLN A 268 -3.69 10.25 -7.42
N MET A 269 -4.35 11.22 -8.08
CA MET A 269 -5.79 11.13 -8.36
C MET A 269 -6.14 9.92 -9.25
N LEU A 270 -5.34 9.65 -10.29
CA LEU A 270 -5.54 8.51 -11.17
C LEU A 270 -5.41 7.18 -10.40
N ASP A 271 -4.38 7.04 -9.55
CA ASP A 271 -4.15 5.82 -8.78
C ASP A 271 -5.30 5.55 -7.78
N GLU A 272 -5.86 6.59 -7.15
CA GLU A 272 -7.03 6.47 -6.26
C GLU A 272 -8.27 5.96 -7.01
N ILE A 273 -8.54 6.50 -8.21
CA ILE A 273 -9.68 6.06 -9.04
C ILE A 273 -9.46 4.63 -9.56
N VAL A 274 -8.24 4.27 -9.96
CA VAL A 274 -7.89 2.89 -10.37
C VAL A 274 -8.09 1.92 -9.22
N ALA A 275 -7.67 2.27 -8.00
CA ALA A 275 -7.85 1.43 -6.82
C ALA A 275 -9.34 1.19 -6.52
N ALA A 276 -10.16 2.25 -6.60
CA ALA A 276 -11.61 2.14 -6.45
C ALA A 276 -12.25 1.25 -7.52
N ALA A 277 -11.86 1.40 -8.79
CA ALA A 277 -12.35 0.56 -9.88
C ALA A 277 -11.95 -0.92 -9.70
N ARG A 278 -10.73 -1.19 -9.24
CA ARG A 278 -10.29 -2.56 -8.88
C ARG A 278 -11.14 -3.15 -7.75
N ALA A 279 -11.45 -2.36 -6.73
CA ALA A 279 -12.29 -2.80 -5.62
C ALA A 279 -13.71 -3.14 -6.08
N VAL A 280 -14.30 -2.32 -6.96
CA VAL A 280 -15.61 -2.59 -7.58
C VAL A 280 -15.58 -3.90 -8.40
N LEU A 281 -14.59 -4.06 -9.26
CA LEU A 281 -14.43 -5.28 -10.09
C LEU A 281 -14.21 -6.55 -9.27
N SER A 282 -13.46 -6.47 -8.18
CA SER A 282 -13.17 -7.66 -7.35
C SER A 282 -14.41 -8.30 -6.74
N ARG A 283 -15.53 -7.56 -6.64
CA ARG A 283 -16.82 -8.05 -6.15
C ARG A 283 -17.67 -8.67 -7.25
N GLN A 284 -17.26 -8.57 -8.51
CA GLN A 284 -18.01 -9.03 -9.69
C GLN A 284 -17.22 -10.07 -10.49
N PRO A 285 -16.91 -11.25 -9.91
CA PRO A 285 -16.11 -12.27 -10.57
C PRO A 285 -16.76 -12.85 -11.84
N GLN A 286 -18.05 -12.62 -12.04
CA GLN A 286 -18.80 -13.04 -13.22
C GLN A 286 -18.51 -12.22 -14.49
N LEU A 287 -17.97 -11.00 -14.36
CA LEU A 287 -17.63 -10.16 -15.51
C LEU A 287 -16.36 -10.66 -16.20
N GLN A 288 -16.51 -11.31 -17.36
CA GLN A 288 -15.38 -11.78 -18.16
C GLN A 288 -14.97 -10.71 -19.18
N ALA A 289 -13.73 -10.19 -19.05
CA ALA A 289 -13.18 -9.12 -19.90
C ALA A 289 -14.09 -7.87 -20.00
N PRO A 290 -14.41 -7.22 -18.85
CA PRO A 290 -15.34 -6.10 -18.79
C PRO A 290 -14.90 -4.91 -19.64
N MET A 291 -15.83 -4.28 -20.36
CA MET A 291 -15.58 -3.01 -21.04
C MET A 291 -15.73 -1.84 -20.07
N VAL A 292 -14.90 -0.81 -20.20
CA VAL A 292 -15.05 0.45 -19.47
C VAL A 292 -15.73 1.48 -20.36
N VAL A 293 -16.97 1.83 -20.04
CA VAL A 293 -17.67 2.97 -20.63
C VAL A 293 -17.21 4.24 -19.92
N CYS A 294 -16.52 5.10 -20.66
CA CYS A 294 -15.95 6.36 -20.18
C CYS A 294 -16.96 7.49 -20.37
N ALA A 295 -17.34 8.16 -19.29
CA ALA A 295 -18.32 9.23 -19.28
C ALA A 295 -17.83 10.44 -18.48
N GLY A 296 -18.59 11.54 -18.59
CA GLY A 296 -18.33 12.78 -17.87
C GLY A 296 -17.35 13.71 -18.58
N VAL A 297 -17.08 14.84 -17.94
CA VAL A 297 -16.12 15.84 -18.45
C VAL A 297 -14.67 15.36 -18.36
N GLY A 298 -14.41 14.33 -17.56
CA GLY A 298 -13.12 13.64 -17.43
C GLY A 298 -13.08 12.28 -18.13
N ASP A 299 -13.84 12.07 -19.21
CA ASP A 299 -13.88 10.79 -19.95
C ASP A 299 -12.49 10.31 -20.40
N TRP A 300 -11.59 11.22 -20.76
CA TRP A 300 -10.20 10.94 -21.10
C TRP A 300 -9.42 10.35 -19.91
N LEU A 301 -9.73 10.77 -18.68
CA LEU A 301 -9.12 10.24 -17.46
C LEU A 301 -9.70 8.86 -17.15
N ALA A 302 -10.99 8.64 -17.39
CA ALA A 302 -11.61 7.31 -17.32
C ALA A 302 -10.98 6.34 -18.34
N GLY A 303 -10.62 6.84 -19.53
CA GLY A 303 -9.82 6.09 -20.50
C GLY A 303 -8.45 5.67 -19.94
N ARG A 304 -7.74 6.57 -19.25
CA ARG A 304 -6.47 6.23 -18.57
C ARG A 304 -6.68 5.21 -17.44
N VAL A 305 -7.80 5.25 -16.73
CA VAL A 305 -8.16 4.23 -15.74
C VAL A 305 -8.32 2.86 -16.42
N ALA A 306 -9.04 2.80 -17.53
CA ALA A 306 -9.20 1.56 -18.31
C ALA A 306 -7.86 1.00 -18.80
N GLU A 307 -6.96 1.86 -19.30
CA GLU A 307 -5.61 1.47 -19.70
C GLU A 307 -4.81 0.86 -18.52
N ARG A 308 -4.90 1.46 -17.32
CA ARG A 308 -4.23 0.95 -16.10
C ARG A 308 -4.86 -0.34 -15.56
N LEU A 309 -6.12 -0.59 -15.88
CA LEU A 309 -6.81 -1.85 -15.58
C LEU A 309 -6.57 -2.94 -16.64
N GLY A 310 -5.97 -2.59 -17.79
CA GLY A 310 -5.82 -3.51 -18.92
C GLY A 310 -7.15 -3.88 -19.59
N LEU A 311 -8.15 -3.00 -19.51
CA LEU A 311 -9.50 -3.24 -20.01
C LEU A 311 -9.79 -2.43 -21.29
N PRO A 312 -10.62 -2.94 -22.21
CA PRO A 312 -11.08 -2.16 -23.37
C PRO A 312 -11.96 -0.99 -22.92
N ALA A 313 -11.82 0.15 -23.58
CA ALA A 313 -12.57 1.37 -23.27
C ALA A 313 -13.47 1.81 -24.44
N MET A 314 -14.64 2.37 -24.11
CA MET A 314 -15.58 2.96 -25.06
C MET A 314 -16.09 4.30 -24.51
N ALA A 315 -16.16 5.33 -25.35
CA ALA A 315 -16.78 6.60 -24.95
C ALA A 315 -18.31 6.44 -24.82
N PHE A 316 -18.91 7.05 -23.80
CA PHE A 316 -20.35 6.99 -23.57
C PHE A 316 -21.20 7.45 -24.77
N ALA A 317 -20.72 8.44 -25.55
CA ALA A 317 -21.41 8.89 -26.76
C ALA A 317 -21.56 7.77 -27.81
N ALA A 318 -20.58 6.88 -27.92
CA ALA A 318 -20.68 5.70 -28.78
C ALA A 318 -21.66 4.68 -28.18
N ALA A 319 -21.70 4.56 -26.85
CA ALA A 319 -22.59 3.67 -26.13
C ALA A 319 -24.08 4.11 -26.18
N ALA A 320 -24.36 5.40 -26.36
CA ALA A 320 -25.72 5.94 -26.43
C ALA A 320 -26.35 5.89 -27.83
N GLY A 321 -25.63 5.43 -28.86
CA GLY A 321 -26.17 5.24 -30.22
C GLY A 321 -26.49 6.52 -31.00
N ALA A 322 -25.81 7.63 -30.72
CA ALA A 322 -26.05 8.92 -31.38
C ALA A 322 -25.65 8.88 -32.89
N PRO A 323 -26.59 9.10 -33.84
CA PRO A 323 -26.26 9.20 -35.26
C PRO A 323 -25.56 10.54 -35.55
N GLY A 324 -24.35 10.50 -36.10
CA GLY A 324 -23.67 11.70 -36.60
C GLY A 324 -22.19 11.86 -36.23
N VAL A 325 -21.61 11.02 -35.36
CA VAL A 325 -20.16 11.01 -35.11
C VAL A 325 -19.49 9.91 -35.95
N VAL A 326 -19.70 9.95 -37.26
CA VAL A 326 -18.85 9.22 -38.20
C VAL A 326 -17.58 10.04 -38.37
N GLY A 327 -16.53 9.71 -37.60
CA GLY A 327 -15.22 10.35 -37.81
C GLY A 327 -14.33 10.57 -36.58
N ALA A 328 -14.73 10.17 -35.38
CA ALA A 328 -13.78 10.02 -34.28
C ALA A 328 -13.41 8.53 -34.15
N THR A 329 -12.72 8.01 -35.17
CA THR A 329 -11.74 6.97 -34.86
C THR A 329 -10.94 7.53 -33.68
N LEU A 330 -10.87 6.83 -32.56
CA LEU A 330 -9.86 7.03 -31.53
C LEU A 330 -8.51 6.93 -32.22
N THR A 331 -8.10 8.01 -32.88
CA THR A 331 -6.87 8.05 -33.63
C THR A 331 -5.82 7.93 -32.56
N ARG A 332 -4.93 6.96 -32.76
CA ARG A 332 -3.68 6.69 -32.02
C ARG A 332 -2.76 7.92 -31.81
N ARG A 333 -3.23 9.14 -32.09
CA ARG A 333 -2.51 10.41 -32.04
C ARG A 333 -2.62 11.14 -30.69
N HIS A 334 -3.57 10.82 -29.82
CA HIS A 334 -3.73 11.52 -28.52
C HIS A 334 -2.93 10.89 -27.35
N TRP A 335 -2.30 9.74 -27.56
CA TRP A 335 -1.53 9.01 -26.53
C TRP A 335 -0.01 9.08 -26.77
N ARG A 336 0.54 10.28 -27.00
CA ARG A 336 2.00 10.49 -27.06
C ARG A 336 2.43 11.48 -25.99
N TRP A 337 2.71 10.94 -24.81
CA TRP A 337 3.57 11.64 -23.85
C TRP A 337 4.99 11.70 -24.43
N ARG A 338 5.44 12.90 -24.83
CA ARG A 338 6.86 13.17 -25.08
C ARG A 338 7.49 13.56 -23.76
N ALA A 339 8.25 12.64 -23.17
CA ALA A 339 9.23 12.97 -22.15
C ALA A 339 10.27 13.92 -22.77
N SER A 340 10.16 15.21 -22.51
CA SER A 340 11.21 16.17 -22.84
C SER A 340 12.38 15.96 -21.88
N ARG A 341 13.47 15.38 -22.40
CA ARG A 341 14.78 15.34 -21.73
C ARG A 341 15.22 16.76 -21.40
N LEU A 342 15.45 17.05 -20.11
CA LEU A 342 16.19 18.23 -19.67
C LEU A 342 17.71 17.99 -19.80
N PRO A 343 18.54 19.04 -19.89
CA PRO A 343 19.90 18.95 -20.40
C PRO A 343 20.82 18.23 -19.43
N THR A 344 21.56 17.26 -19.94
CA THR A 344 22.65 16.59 -19.23
C THR A 344 23.83 17.54 -19.11
N HIS A 345 24.11 18.01 -17.89
CA HIS A 345 25.47 18.40 -17.55
C HIS A 345 26.36 17.16 -17.66
N THR A 346 27.42 17.28 -18.43
CA THR A 346 28.44 16.26 -18.62
C THR A 346 29.35 16.24 -17.40
N PRO A 347 29.60 15.07 -16.81
CA PRO A 347 30.93 14.73 -16.37
C PRO A 347 31.51 13.65 -17.27
N SER A 348 32.81 13.78 -17.47
CA SER A 348 33.69 12.94 -18.26
C SER A 348 33.71 11.46 -17.86
N GLN A 349 33.59 10.61 -18.89
CA GLN A 349 34.31 9.35 -19.14
C GLN A 349 34.29 8.18 -18.12
N VAL A 350 33.63 7.09 -18.58
CA VAL A 350 33.97 5.64 -18.46
C VAL A 350 33.57 5.01 -17.10
N ASP A 351 32.60 4.09 -16.96
CA ASP A 351 32.51 2.72 -17.52
C ASP A 351 31.09 2.07 -17.45
N ALA A 352 30.84 1.12 -18.36
CA ALA A 352 29.80 0.05 -18.41
C ALA A 352 28.34 0.32 -17.93
N LYS A 353 27.41 0.53 -18.87
CA LYS A 353 25.95 0.37 -18.63
C LYS A 353 25.60 -1.12 -18.42
N VAL A 354 25.35 -1.50 -17.17
CA VAL A 354 24.72 -2.79 -16.84
C VAL A 354 23.27 -2.76 -17.36
N THR A 355 22.90 -3.69 -18.24
CA THR A 355 21.55 -3.75 -18.83
C THR A 355 20.72 -4.72 -18.01
N SER A 356 19.77 -4.24 -17.20
CA SER A 356 18.89 -5.10 -16.40
C SER A 356 17.91 -5.89 -17.27
N MET A 357 17.80 -7.20 -17.03
CA MET A 357 16.83 -8.09 -17.70
C MET A 357 15.53 -8.18 -16.90
N ARG A 358 14.38 -8.23 -17.58
CA ARG A 358 13.08 -8.37 -16.92
C ARG A 358 12.12 -9.25 -17.71
N THR A 359 11.33 -10.03 -17.00
CA THR A 359 10.26 -10.83 -17.59
C THR A 359 9.12 -10.94 -16.61
N GLU A 360 7.91 -10.63 -17.07
CA GLU A 360 6.70 -10.81 -16.28
C GLU A 360 6.39 -12.30 -16.15
N ILE A 361 6.05 -12.70 -14.93
CA ILE A 361 5.69 -14.07 -14.55
C ILE A 361 4.21 -14.07 -14.19
N PRO A 362 3.46 -15.17 -14.47
CA PRO A 362 2.08 -15.29 -14.04
C PRO A 362 1.92 -15.05 -12.53
N TYR A 363 1.16 -14.03 -12.18
CA TYR A 363 0.88 -13.69 -10.78
C TYR A 363 0.17 -14.85 -10.06
N ARG A 364 0.55 -15.06 -8.80
CA ARG A 364 -0.12 -15.96 -7.86
C ARG A 364 -0.50 -15.15 -6.63
N GLU A 365 -1.71 -15.38 -6.14
CA GLU A 365 -2.18 -14.71 -4.93
C GLU A 365 -1.35 -15.13 -3.70
N ASP A 366 -1.00 -16.40 -3.61
CA ASP A 366 -0.05 -16.92 -2.63
C ASP A 366 1.31 -17.17 -3.28
N SER A 367 2.29 -16.30 -2.99
CA SER A 367 3.65 -16.43 -3.51
C SER A 367 4.37 -17.69 -3.02
N ALA A 368 3.88 -18.36 -1.97
CA ALA A 368 4.40 -19.66 -1.59
C ALA A 368 4.27 -20.70 -2.72
N ASP A 369 3.26 -20.56 -3.58
CA ASP A 369 3.13 -21.43 -4.75
C ASP A 369 4.25 -21.16 -5.75
N LEU A 370 4.66 -19.90 -5.96
CA LEU A 370 5.83 -19.58 -6.80
C LEU A 370 7.14 -20.05 -6.15
N PHE A 371 7.26 -19.91 -4.83
CA PHE A 371 8.46 -20.34 -4.10
C PHE A 371 8.68 -21.86 -4.15
N GLU A 372 7.61 -22.66 -4.21
CA GLU A 372 7.69 -24.12 -4.39
C GLU A 372 8.55 -24.52 -5.61
N ALA A 373 8.57 -23.69 -6.67
CA ALA A 373 9.40 -23.94 -7.86
C ALA A 373 10.90 -23.91 -7.55
N ILE A 374 11.34 -23.15 -6.54
CA ILE A 374 12.73 -22.92 -6.18
C ILE A 374 13.12 -23.39 -4.77
N ALA A 375 12.17 -23.85 -3.94
CA ALA A 375 12.41 -24.16 -2.53
C ALA A 375 13.55 -25.16 -2.25
N ASP A 376 13.83 -26.08 -3.18
CA ASP A 376 14.90 -27.08 -3.07
C ASP A 376 16.25 -26.61 -3.65
N LEU A 377 16.28 -25.43 -4.28
CA LEU A 377 17.51 -24.88 -4.80
C LEU A 377 18.43 -24.44 -3.66
N PRO A 378 19.76 -24.53 -3.84
CA PRO A 378 20.70 -24.05 -2.84
C PRO A 378 20.42 -22.60 -2.47
N TRP A 379 20.40 -22.31 -1.16
CA TRP A 379 20.19 -20.96 -0.63
C TRP A 379 18.90 -20.30 -1.15
N ALA A 380 17.82 -21.07 -1.26
CA ALA A 380 16.50 -20.53 -1.57
C ALA A 380 15.96 -19.73 -0.38
N MET A 381 15.52 -18.51 -0.63
CA MET A 381 14.94 -17.63 0.39
C MET A 381 13.68 -16.94 -0.12
N PHE A 382 12.73 -16.78 0.78
CA PHE A 382 11.46 -16.10 0.58
C PHE A 382 11.33 -15.01 1.63
N ILE A 383 11.38 -13.75 1.23
CA ILE A 383 10.98 -12.60 2.04
C ILE A 383 9.49 -12.39 1.78
N ASP A 384 8.68 -12.59 2.81
CA ASP A 384 7.24 -12.81 2.75
C ASP A 384 6.51 -11.67 3.46
N SER A 385 5.82 -10.87 2.68
CA SER A 385 5.05 -9.71 3.12
C SER A 385 3.73 -10.06 3.79
N GLY A 386 3.28 -11.32 3.72
CA GLY A 386 2.08 -11.81 4.41
C GLY A 386 0.73 -11.78 3.67
N PRO A 387 0.53 -11.19 2.48
CA PRO A 387 -0.66 -11.46 1.66
C PRO A 387 -0.79 -12.95 1.27
N PRO A 388 -2.02 -13.44 1.04
CA PRO A 388 -3.30 -12.72 1.14
C PRO A 388 -3.86 -12.64 2.58
N ARG A 389 -3.14 -13.09 3.61
CA ARG A 389 -3.73 -13.42 4.93
C ARG A 389 -3.39 -12.47 6.08
N GLY A 390 -2.64 -11.39 5.84
CA GLY A 390 -2.41 -10.38 6.89
C GLY A 390 -1.31 -9.33 6.65
N GLY A 391 -0.76 -9.23 5.44
CA GLY A 391 0.31 -8.28 5.12
C GLY A 391 -0.18 -6.90 4.70
N GLN A 392 0.36 -5.85 5.32
CA GLN A 392 0.35 -4.48 4.77
C GLN A 392 1.58 -4.20 3.89
N ALA A 393 2.56 -5.11 3.90
CA ALA A 393 3.73 -5.01 3.02
C ALA A 393 3.33 -5.43 1.60
N ARG A 394 3.82 -4.68 0.61
CA ARG A 394 3.39 -4.74 -0.79
C ARG A 394 4.04 -5.86 -1.59
N TYR A 395 5.26 -6.25 -1.20
CA TYR A 395 6.13 -7.06 -2.05
C TYR A 395 6.63 -8.33 -1.38
N ASP A 396 6.54 -9.43 -2.10
CA ASP A 396 7.28 -10.65 -1.81
C ASP A 396 8.53 -10.73 -2.68
N ILE A 397 9.64 -11.23 -2.11
CA ILE A 397 10.92 -11.40 -2.83
C ILE A 397 11.38 -12.84 -2.70
N LEU A 398 11.60 -13.48 -3.85
CA LEU A 398 12.03 -14.86 -3.96
C LEU A 398 13.38 -14.93 -4.66
N VAL A 399 14.34 -15.60 -4.05
CA VAL A 399 15.72 -15.74 -4.55
C VAL A 399 16.25 -17.14 -4.32
N ALA A 400 17.17 -17.61 -5.16
CA ALA A 400 17.93 -18.85 -4.96
C ALA A 400 19.25 -18.80 -5.76
N GLU A 401 20.16 -19.74 -5.48
CA GLU A 401 21.43 -19.90 -6.21
C GLU A 401 22.25 -18.60 -6.30
N PRO A 402 22.66 -18.02 -5.16
CA PRO A 402 23.48 -16.82 -5.16
C PRO A 402 24.83 -17.09 -5.83
N TYR A 403 25.38 -16.10 -6.54
CA TYR A 403 26.69 -16.23 -7.19
C TYR A 403 27.84 -16.08 -6.19
N ALA A 404 27.58 -15.48 -5.03
CA ALA A 404 28.50 -15.41 -3.90
C ALA A 404 27.77 -15.56 -2.57
N THR A 405 28.44 -16.10 -1.55
CA THR A 405 27.89 -16.17 -0.19
C THR A 405 28.91 -15.66 0.83
N LEU A 406 28.41 -15.01 1.88
CA LEU A 406 29.19 -14.56 3.02
C LEU A 406 28.64 -15.19 4.29
N THR A 407 29.49 -15.96 4.98
CA THR A 407 29.13 -16.68 6.19
C THR A 407 30.09 -16.34 7.31
N THR A 408 29.62 -15.68 8.37
CA THR A 408 30.46 -15.29 9.52
C THR A 408 30.32 -16.29 10.65
N ARG A 409 31.45 -16.77 11.17
CA ARG A 409 31.56 -17.65 12.35
C ARG A 409 32.62 -17.09 13.30
N GLY A 410 32.19 -16.59 14.45
CA GLY A 410 33.08 -15.98 15.43
C GLY A 410 33.91 -14.85 14.81
N ALA A 411 35.23 -15.03 14.75
CA ALA A 411 36.14 -13.99 14.26
C ALA A 411 36.32 -13.95 12.74
N MET A 412 35.79 -14.93 12.00
CA MET A 412 36.09 -15.13 10.58
C MET A 412 34.82 -15.08 9.72
N THR A 413 34.92 -14.45 8.56
CA THR A 413 33.93 -14.49 7.50
C THR A 413 34.46 -15.31 6.33
N GLU A 414 33.74 -16.37 5.97
CA GLU A 414 33.94 -17.12 4.73
C GLU A 414 33.21 -16.44 3.59
N ILE A 415 33.93 -16.08 2.53
CA ILE A 415 33.40 -15.53 1.28
C ILE A 415 33.59 -16.59 0.20
N ARG A 416 32.49 -17.09 -0.35
CA ARG A 416 32.52 -18.10 -1.41
C ARG A 416 32.03 -17.50 -2.72
N ARG A 417 32.77 -17.72 -3.81
CA ARG A 417 32.43 -17.30 -5.19
C ARG A 417 32.69 -18.47 -6.13
N GLY A 418 31.65 -19.21 -6.48
CA GLY A 418 31.80 -20.53 -7.13
C GLY A 418 32.66 -21.46 -6.26
N ASP A 419 33.75 -21.97 -6.81
CA ASP A 419 34.69 -22.86 -6.10
C ASP A 419 35.73 -22.11 -5.25
N ALA A 420 35.87 -20.79 -5.44
CA ALA A 420 36.81 -19.98 -4.68
C ALA A 420 36.26 -19.71 -3.26
N VAL A 421 37.13 -19.87 -2.26
CA VAL A 421 36.82 -19.62 -0.84
C VAL A 421 37.91 -18.73 -0.25
N GLU A 422 37.49 -17.61 0.33
CA GLU A 422 38.34 -16.69 1.09
C GLU A 422 37.86 -16.65 2.54
N LEU A 423 38.81 -16.65 3.48
CA LEU A 423 38.54 -16.42 4.90
C LEU A 423 39.14 -15.08 5.30
N SER A 424 38.32 -14.21 5.88
CA SER A 424 38.72 -12.85 6.27
C SER A 424 38.32 -12.54 7.72
N PRO A 425 39.21 -11.95 8.53
CA PRO A 425 38.90 -11.53 9.89
C PRO A 425 38.31 -10.11 9.97
N ARG A 426 38.10 -9.43 8.82
CA ARG A 426 37.62 -8.04 8.75
C ARG A 426 36.17 -7.90 9.24
N ASP A 427 35.69 -6.67 9.33
CA ASP A 427 34.31 -6.41 9.72
C ASP A 427 33.36 -7.03 8.67
N PRO A 428 32.42 -7.90 9.07
CA PRO A 428 31.52 -8.58 8.13
C PRO A 428 30.63 -7.61 7.34
N PHE A 429 30.30 -6.44 7.89
CA PHE A 429 29.53 -5.42 7.18
C PHE A 429 30.37 -4.73 6.09
N GLU A 430 31.67 -4.54 6.32
CA GLU A 430 32.61 -4.03 5.30
C GLU A 430 32.78 -5.05 4.16
N LEU A 431 32.96 -6.32 4.50
CA LEU A 431 33.07 -7.40 3.51
C LEU A 431 31.81 -7.54 2.66
N LEU A 432 30.64 -7.39 3.27
CA LEU A 432 29.38 -7.38 2.54
C LEU A 432 29.26 -6.17 1.61
N ARG A 433 29.71 -4.98 2.05
CA ARG A 433 29.77 -3.77 1.23
C ARG A 433 30.66 -3.97 0.00
N GLU A 434 31.85 -4.53 0.20
CA GLU A 434 32.78 -4.85 -0.90
C GLU A 434 32.21 -5.89 -1.86
N ALA A 435 31.48 -6.89 -1.35
CA ALA A 435 30.83 -7.89 -2.19
C ALA A 435 29.66 -7.32 -2.99
N LEU A 436 28.90 -6.38 -2.41
CA LEU A 436 27.83 -5.65 -3.09
C LEU A 436 28.38 -4.69 -4.15
N GLY A 437 29.56 -4.10 -3.93
CA GLY A 437 30.16 -3.12 -4.83
C GLY A 437 29.42 -1.78 -4.87
N GLU A 438 29.80 -0.91 -5.81
CA GLU A 438 29.20 0.42 -5.96
C GLU A 438 27.69 0.35 -6.25
N PRO A 439 26.84 1.15 -5.58
CA PRO A 439 25.41 1.18 -5.85
C PRO A 439 25.11 1.60 -7.29
N ILE A 440 24.18 0.91 -7.95
CA ILE A 440 23.68 1.27 -9.28
C ILE A 440 22.25 1.77 -9.12
N PRO A 441 21.98 3.06 -9.38
CA PRO A 441 20.63 3.59 -9.39
C PRO A 441 19.77 2.85 -10.42
N THR A 442 18.59 2.42 -9.99
CA THR A 442 17.59 1.81 -10.87
C THR A 442 16.59 2.87 -11.32
N GLU A 443 16.13 2.79 -12.57
CA GLU A 443 15.13 3.72 -13.13
C GLU A 443 13.70 3.43 -12.63
N ASP A 444 13.50 2.37 -11.83
CA ASP A 444 12.19 1.83 -11.47
C ASP A 444 11.97 1.75 -9.96
N ASP A 445 10.71 1.80 -9.55
CA ASP A 445 10.26 1.75 -8.16
C ASP A 445 10.17 0.31 -7.62
N LEU A 446 11.08 -0.58 -8.06
CA LEU A 446 11.13 -1.97 -7.61
C LEU A 446 11.77 -2.05 -6.22
N PRO A 447 11.25 -2.91 -5.32
CA PRO A 447 11.74 -2.98 -3.93
C PRO A 447 13.16 -3.56 -3.84
N PHE A 448 13.51 -4.48 -4.75
CA PHE A 448 14.78 -5.19 -4.74
C PHE A 448 15.22 -5.56 -6.16
N PRO A 449 16.24 -4.89 -6.71
CA PRO A 449 16.72 -5.13 -8.07
C PRO A 449 17.72 -6.29 -8.19
N GLY A 450 17.85 -7.12 -7.15
CA GLY A 450 19.01 -7.96 -6.91
C GLY A 450 19.93 -7.35 -5.86
N GLY A 451 20.77 -8.16 -5.23
CA GLY A 451 21.60 -7.75 -4.11
C GLY A 451 21.80 -8.85 -3.08
N ALA A 452 22.05 -8.45 -1.84
CA ALA A 452 22.26 -9.33 -0.71
C ALA A 452 20.93 -9.70 -0.05
N VAL A 453 20.72 -10.99 0.25
CA VAL A 453 19.58 -11.48 1.05
C VAL A 453 20.07 -12.48 2.08
N GLY A 454 19.56 -12.41 3.31
CA GLY A 454 19.94 -13.35 4.36
C GLY A 454 19.57 -12.92 5.76
N TYR A 455 20.38 -13.35 6.73
CA TYR A 455 20.19 -12.99 8.14
C TYR A 455 21.48 -12.51 8.80
N PHE A 456 21.27 -11.72 9.86
CA PHE A 456 22.26 -11.19 10.79
C PHE A 456 21.82 -11.61 12.21
N ALA A 457 22.39 -12.66 12.77
CA ALA A 457 22.00 -13.17 14.08
C ALA A 457 22.40 -12.21 15.20
N TYR A 458 21.71 -12.24 16.34
CA TYR A 458 21.96 -11.36 17.49
C TYR A 458 23.43 -11.39 17.91
N ASP A 459 24.04 -12.57 17.92
CA ASP A 459 25.43 -12.78 18.29
C ASP A 459 26.44 -12.13 17.32
N LEU A 460 26.03 -11.71 16.12
CA LEU A 460 26.85 -10.86 15.24
C LEU A 460 27.20 -9.53 15.92
N GLY A 461 26.37 -9.07 16.86
CA GLY A 461 26.62 -7.91 17.69
C GLY A 461 27.95 -7.98 18.43
N ARG A 462 28.50 -9.18 18.69
CA ARG A 462 29.84 -9.38 19.30
C ARG A 462 30.99 -8.94 18.40
N ARG A 463 30.74 -8.67 17.11
CA ARG A 463 31.69 -8.05 16.17
C ARG A 463 31.71 -6.53 16.30
N ILE A 464 30.66 -5.96 16.88
CA ILE A 464 30.47 -4.52 17.06
C ILE A 464 30.84 -4.13 18.49
N GLU A 465 30.35 -4.89 19.46
CA GLU A 465 30.49 -4.66 20.89
C GLU A 465 31.26 -5.80 21.58
N ARG A 466 31.94 -5.49 22.68
CA ARG A 466 32.65 -6.51 23.48
C ARG A 466 31.72 -7.03 24.57
N LEU A 467 31.43 -8.32 24.53
CA LEU A 467 30.60 -9.02 25.52
C LEU A 467 31.37 -10.18 26.17
N PRO A 468 31.03 -10.55 27.42
CA PRO A 468 31.43 -11.84 27.98
C PRO A 468 30.99 -13.01 27.11
N ALA A 469 31.64 -14.17 27.28
CA ALA A 469 31.30 -15.42 26.60
C ALA A 469 30.97 -16.49 27.64
N THR A 470 29.87 -16.29 28.36
CA THR A 470 29.37 -17.17 29.43
C THR A 470 28.27 -18.10 28.94
N ALA A 471 27.40 -17.62 28.05
CA ALA A 471 26.27 -18.38 27.54
C ALA A 471 26.70 -19.41 26.46
N GLU A 472 26.06 -20.59 26.46
CA GLU A 472 26.37 -21.67 25.53
C GLU A 472 25.81 -21.39 24.12
N ASP A 473 26.64 -21.53 23.07
CA ASP A 473 26.16 -21.59 21.69
C ASP A 473 25.65 -22.99 21.32
N ALA A 474 24.35 -23.18 21.54
CA ALA A 474 23.67 -24.44 21.26
C ALA A 474 23.00 -24.50 19.87
N GLU A 475 22.99 -23.40 19.12
CA GLU A 475 22.49 -23.38 17.73
C GLU A 475 23.60 -23.73 16.73
N ARG A 476 24.84 -23.28 17.00
CA ARG A 476 26.03 -23.52 16.16
C ARG A 476 25.83 -23.10 14.70
N ILE A 477 24.93 -22.16 14.47
CA ILE A 477 24.71 -21.53 13.16
C ILE A 477 25.66 -20.34 13.00
N PRO A 478 25.97 -19.92 11.76
CA PRO A 478 26.72 -18.69 11.52
C PRO A 478 26.04 -17.48 12.16
N GLU A 479 26.82 -16.52 12.68
CA GLU A 479 26.28 -15.25 13.14
C GLU A 479 25.81 -14.36 11.97
N MET A 480 26.30 -14.59 10.76
CA MET A 480 25.79 -13.96 9.53
C MET A 480 25.78 -14.99 8.42
N ALA A 481 24.70 -15.02 7.64
CA ALA A 481 24.63 -15.81 6.42
C ALA A 481 23.85 -15.05 5.36
N VAL A 482 24.56 -14.59 4.33
CA VAL A 482 24.02 -13.73 3.28
C VAL A 482 24.45 -14.26 1.91
N GLY A 483 23.50 -14.39 0.99
CA GLY A 483 23.75 -14.69 -0.42
C GLY A 483 23.67 -13.42 -1.26
N LEU A 484 24.50 -13.32 -2.30
CA LEU A 484 24.47 -12.27 -3.31
C LEU A 484 23.77 -12.81 -4.55
N TYR A 485 22.63 -12.24 -4.88
CA TYR A 485 21.73 -12.70 -5.91
C TYR A 485 21.67 -11.67 -7.03
N ASP A 486 22.02 -12.11 -8.23
CA ASP A 486 21.88 -11.29 -9.42
C ASP A 486 20.46 -11.31 -9.98
N TRP A 487 19.65 -12.31 -9.64
CA TRP A 487 18.24 -12.37 -10.01
C TRP A 487 17.33 -12.44 -8.78
N ALA A 488 16.12 -11.92 -8.94
CA ALA A 488 15.05 -12.03 -7.95
C ALA A 488 13.69 -12.08 -8.65
N LEU A 489 12.75 -12.82 -8.09
CA LEU A 489 11.34 -12.71 -8.44
C LEU A 489 10.65 -11.83 -7.41
N CYS A 490 10.20 -10.65 -7.84
CA CYS A 490 9.42 -9.73 -7.01
C CYS A 490 7.94 -9.87 -7.35
N VAL A 491 7.10 -10.11 -6.34
CA VAL A 491 5.64 -10.17 -6.51
C VAL A 491 5.03 -8.95 -5.85
N ASP A 492 4.40 -8.09 -6.64
CA ASP A 492 3.67 -6.91 -6.18
C ASP A 492 2.20 -7.29 -5.97
N HIS A 493 1.78 -7.40 -4.71
CA HIS A 493 0.41 -7.79 -4.36
C HIS A 493 -0.61 -6.66 -4.58
N GLU A 494 -0.16 -5.41 -4.64
CA GLU A 494 -1.01 -4.25 -4.91
C GLU A 494 -1.30 -4.14 -6.41
N LEU A 495 -0.26 -4.23 -7.24
CA LEU A 495 -0.41 -4.23 -8.69
C LEU A 495 -0.87 -5.58 -9.25
N ARG A 496 -0.73 -6.67 -8.48
CA ARG A 496 -0.95 -8.08 -8.88
C ARG A 496 -0.07 -8.50 -10.04
N VAL A 497 1.21 -8.16 -9.97
CA VAL A 497 2.21 -8.45 -11.00
C VAL A 497 3.38 -9.19 -10.35
N ALA A 498 3.85 -10.27 -10.98
CA ALA A 498 5.11 -10.91 -10.59
C ALA A 498 6.16 -10.63 -11.67
N THR A 499 7.32 -10.12 -11.28
CA THR A 499 8.40 -9.73 -12.21
C THR A 499 9.68 -10.45 -11.83
N LEU A 500 10.20 -11.27 -12.74
CA LEU A 500 11.56 -11.80 -12.65
C LEU A 500 12.53 -10.71 -13.13
N ILE A 501 13.52 -10.39 -12.30
CA ILE A 501 14.49 -9.33 -12.50
C ILE A 501 15.89 -9.96 -12.53
N GLY A 502 16.74 -9.51 -13.44
CA GLY A 502 18.17 -9.80 -13.49
C GLY A 502 18.95 -8.50 -13.47
N ALA A 503 19.80 -8.32 -12.47
CA ALA A 503 20.61 -7.12 -12.27
C ALA A 503 21.72 -6.99 -13.29
N GLY A 504 22.20 -8.10 -13.89
CA GLY A 504 23.21 -8.09 -14.95
C GLY A 504 24.64 -7.94 -14.45
N ARG A 505 24.89 -8.13 -13.15
CA ARG A 505 26.22 -8.16 -12.54
C ARG A 505 26.88 -9.53 -12.61
N ASP A 506 26.08 -10.60 -12.73
CA ASP A 506 26.57 -11.95 -13.01
C ASP A 506 26.20 -12.37 -14.45
N PRO A 507 27.20 -12.55 -15.34
CA PRO A 507 26.96 -13.06 -16.69
C PRO A 507 26.23 -14.42 -16.73
N SER A 508 26.33 -15.23 -15.67
CA SER A 508 25.65 -16.53 -15.60
C SER A 508 24.12 -16.39 -15.59
N THR A 509 23.59 -15.26 -15.11
CA THR A 509 22.15 -14.99 -15.07
C THR A 509 21.58 -14.89 -16.47
N ALA A 510 22.25 -14.16 -17.36
CA ALA A 510 21.82 -14.03 -18.76
C ALA A 510 21.83 -15.38 -19.48
N ALA A 511 22.85 -16.21 -19.21
CA ALA A 511 22.97 -17.54 -19.80
C ALA A 511 21.87 -18.51 -19.33
N ARG A 512 21.28 -18.30 -18.16
CA ARG A 512 20.23 -19.14 -17.57
C ARG A 512 18.83 -18.51 -17.60
N TRP A 513 18.69 -17.33 -18.20
CA TRP A 513 17.47 -16.53 -18.11
C TRP A 513 16.22 -17.28 -18.59
N ASP A 514 16.28 -17.89 -19.77
CA ASP A 514 15.14 -18.64 -20.33
C ASP A 514 14.75 -19.84 -19.45
N ALA A 515 15.73 -20.49 -18.81
CA ALA A 515 15.47 -21.58 -17.88
C ALA A 515 14.82 -21.08 -16.58
N LEU A 516 15.23 -19.91 -16.08
CA LEU A 516 14.61 -19.26 -14.91
C LEU A 516 13.16 -18.85 -15.23
N VAL A 517 12.92 -18.22 -16.38
CA VAL A 517 11.57 -17.88 -16.85
C VAL A 517 10.71 -19.14 -16.99
N GLY A 518 11.25 -20.18 -17.63
CA GLY A 518 10.58 -21.48 -17.78
C GLY A 518 10.17 -22.11 -16.45
N ARG A 519 10.99 -21.96 -15.40
CA ARG A 519 10.73 -22.51 -14.07
C ARG A 519 9.50 -21.91 -13.37
N PHE A 520 9.18 -20.63 -13.63
CA PHE A 520 8.02 -19.97 -13.04
C PHE A 520 6.79 -19.89 -13.97
N THR A 521 6.97 -20.13 -15.27
CA THR A 521 5.88 -20.11 -16.26
C THR A 521 5.27 -21.48 -16.53
N THR A 522 6.02 -22.57 -16.30
CA THR A 522 5.50 -23.93 -16.41
C THR A 522 4.69 -24.33 -15.16
N PRO A 523 3.70 -25.23 -15.29
CA PRO A 523 2.99 -25.77 -14.13
C PRO A 523 3.98 -26.38 -13.13
N ILE A 524 3.94 -25.90 -11.89
CA ILE A 524 4.85 -26.37 -10.84
C ILE A 524 4.45 -27.80 -10.49
N PRO A 525 5.31 -28.80 -10.75
CA PRO A 525 4.96 -30.18 -10.50
C PRO A 525 4.74 -30.40 -9.01
N ALA A 526 3.69 -31.14 -8.64
CA ALA A 526 3.46 -31.53 -7.25
C ALA A 526 4.65 -32.36 -6.75
N ARG A 527 5.42 -31.80 -5.82
CA ARG A 527 6.58 -32.48 -5.22
C ARG A 527 6.15 -33.20 -3.94
N ALA A 528 6.52 -34.47 -3.83
CA ALA A 528 6.38 -35.22 -2.58
C ALA A 528 7.46 -34.75 -1.60
N ARG A 529 7.09 -33.84 -0.67
CA ARG A 529 7.98 -33.38 0.40
C ARG A 529 7.86 -34.27 1.63
N ALA A 530 8.98 -34.50 2.32
CA ALA A 530 8.97 -35.15 3.62
C ALA A 530 8.21 -34.25 4.62
N PRO A 531 7.19 -34.78 5.31
CA PRO A 531 6.47 -33.98 6.30
C PRO A 531 7.42 -33.58 7.43
N PHE A 532 7.34 -32.33 7.88
CA PHE A 532 7.99 -31.91 9.11
C PHE A 532 7.34 -32.60 10.30
N ARG A 533 8.14 -33.20 11.21
CA ARG A 533 7.63 -33.92 12.37
C ARG A 533 8.39 -33.56 13.62
N VAL A 534 7.67 -33.29 14.71
CA VAL A 534 8.24 -33.12 16.05
C VAL A 534 8.26 -34.48 16.76
N LEU A 535 9.43 -34.85 17.26
CA LEU A 535 9.76 -36.18 17.79
C LEU A 535 9.90 -36.20 19.33
N SER A 536 9.82 -35.05 19.99
CA SER A 536 9.89 -34.94 21.44
C SER A 536 9.00 -33.83 21.96
N LYS A 537 8.63 -33.89 23.24
CA LYS A 537 7.97 -32.78 23.93
C LYS A 537 8.82 -31.51 23.82
N VAL A 538 8.15 -30.37 23.68
CA VAL A 538 8.80 -29.05 23.68
C VAL A 538 9.22 -28.71 25.10
N ASN A 539 10.50 -28.39 25.30
CA ASN A 539 11.06 -28.04 26.61
C ASN A 539 11.66 -26.64 26.61
N SER A 540 11.46 -25.90 27.70
CA SER A 540 12.15 -24.63 27.96
C SER A 540 13.55 -24.87 28.54
N ASN A 541 14.50 -23.99 28.24
CA ASN A 541 15.82 -23.96 28.86
C ASN A 541 15.81 -23.44 30.30
N LEU A 542 14.74 -22.76 30.72
CA LEU A 542 14.55 -22.24 32.08
C LEU A 542 13.36 -22.93 32.74
N THR A 543 13.53 -23.32 34.00
CA THR A 543 12.40 -23.68 34.85
C THR A 543 11.66 -22.42 35.28
N ARG A 544 10.40 -22.53 35.71
CA ARG A 544 9.64 -21.39 36.25
C ARG A 544 10.39 -20.70 37.40
N ALA A 545 11.06 -21.47 38.26
CA ALA A 545 11.85 -20.95 39.37
C ALA A 545 13.10 -20.20 38.89
N ALA A 546 13.84 -20.77 37.93
CA ALA A 546 15.04 -20.13 37.35
C ALA A 546 14.69 -18.84 36.60
N TYR A 547 13.56 -18.81 35.87
CA TYR A 547 13.06 -17.58 35.26
C TYR A 547 12.75 -16.51 36.30
N GLY A 548 12.10 -16.88 37.41
CA GLY A 548 11.81 -15.95 38.51
C GLY A 548 13.06 -15.40 39.18
N GLU A 549 14.11 -16.22 39.32
CA GLU A 549 15.41 -15.75 39.80
C GLU A 549 16.05 -14.74 38.85
N ALA A 550 16.11 -15.05 37.55
CA ALA A 550 16.60 -14.12 36.53
C ALA A 550 15.79 -12.80 36.51
N PHE A 551 14.47 -12.87 36.60
CA PHE A 551 13.59 -11.70 36.70
C PHE A 551 13.95 -10.81 37.88
N ARG A 552 14.12 -11.38 39.08
CA ARG A 552 14.49 -10.61 40.28
C ARG A 552 15.86 -9.97 40.14
N ARG A 553 16.83 -10.67 39.53
CA ARG A 553 18.14 -10.08 39.24
C ARG A 553 18.06 -8.90 38.27
N VAL A 554 17.19 -8.95 37.26
CA VAL A 554 16.93 -7.80 36.38
C VAL A 554 16.34 -6.63 37.17
N GLN A 555 15.37 -6.88 38.06
CA GLN A 555 14.81 -5.84 38.94
C GLN A 555 15.88 -5.20 39.83
N ASP A 556 16.80 -5.99 40.38
CA ASP A 556 17.92 -5.49 41.19
C ASP A 556 18.84 -4.57 40.37
N TYR A 557 19.16 -4.93 39.12
CA TYR A 557 19.94 -4.09 38.21
C TYR A 557 19.22 -2.78 37.86
N ILE A 558 17.90 -2.83 37.62
CA ILE A 558 17.09 -1.64 37.36
C ILE A 558 17.07 -0.73 38.61
N ALA A 559 16.85 -1.29 39.79
CA ALA A 559 16.83 -0.56 41.05
C ALA A 559 18.18 0.09 41.40
N ALA A 560 19.29 -0.57 41.02
CA ALA A 560 20.64 -0.03 41.16
C ALA A 560 20.96 1.11 40.17
N GLY A 561 20.13 1.30 39.14
CA GLY A 561 20.34 2.30 38.11
C GLY A 561 21.27 1.87 36.97
N ASP A 562 21.57 0.57 36.85
CA ASP A 562 22.42 0.04 35.78
C ASP A 562 21.72 0.13 34.40
N CYS A 563 20.40 -0.02 34.39
CA CYS A 563 19.58 0.01 33.18
C CYS A 563 18.13 0.42 33.49
N TYR A 564 17.40 0.88 32.49
CA TYR A 564 15.97 1.18 32.54
C TYR A 564 15.10 0.00 32.12
N GLN A 565 15.62 -0.83 31.20
CA GLN A 565 14.91 -1.99 30.66
C GLN A 565 15.91 -3.07 30.27
N VAL A 566 15.54 -4.34 30.48
CA VAL A 566 16.23 -5.51 29.92
C VAL A 566 15.19 -6.46 29.32
N ASN A 567 15.39 -6.90 28.08
CA ASN A 567 14.57 -7.93 27.46
C ASN A 567 15.06 -9.30 27.94
N LEU A 568 14.32 -9.97 28.82
CA LEU A 568 14.62 -11.31 29.29
C LEU A 568 13.83 -12.34 28.48
N ALA A 569 14.50 -13.39 28.02
CA ALA A 569 13.89 -14.42 27.20
C ALA A 569 14.19 -15.84 27.69
N GLN A 570 13.32 -16.77 27.30
CA GLN A 570 13.55 -18.20 27.44
C GLN A 570 13.46 -18.89 26.07
N ARG A 571 14.19 -19.99 25.94
CA ARG A 571 14.29 -20.78 24.71
C ARG A 571 13.51 -22.06 24.84
N PHE A 572 12.71 -22.35 23.83
CA PHE A 572 11.99 -23.61 23.67
C PHE A 572 12.66 -24.46 22.60
N SER A 573 12.69 -25.78 22.80
CA SER A 573 13.28 -26.70 21.83
C SER A 573 12.60 -28.07 21.82
N ALA A 574 12.62 -28.72 20.66
CA ALA A 574 12.21 -30.11 20.48
C ALA A 574 13.03 -30.78 19.36
N ARG A 575 13.20 -32.11 19.46
CA ARG A 575 13.73 -32.90 18.35
C ARG A 575 12.74 -32.90 17.20
N ALA A 576 13.23 -32.76 15.97
CA ALA A 576 12.40 -32.74 14.78
C ALA A 576 13.12 -33.39 13.58
N GLU A 577 12.34 -33.80 12.58
CA GLU A 577 12.82 -34.34 11.31
C GLU A 577 11.95 -33.84 10.14
N GLY A 578 12.39 -34.10 8.91
CA GLY A 578 11.68 -33.73 7.69
C GLY A 578 12.07 -32.36 7.15
N ASP A 579 11.22 -31.83 6.27
CA ASP A 579 11.43 -30.55 5.57
C ASP A 579 10.68 -29.41 6.28
N GLY A 580 11.37 -28.33 6.62
CA GLY A 580 10.77 -27.14 7.23
C GLY A 580 9.84 -26.36 6.31
N TRP A 581 9.90 -26.50 4.99
CA TRP A 581 9.05 -25.72 4.08
C TRP A 581 7.54 -25.98 4.28
N PRO A 582 7.05 -27.24 4.32
CA PRO A 582 5.66 -27.52 4.70
C PRO A 582 5.24 -26.91 6.04
N ALA A 583 6.12 -26.92 7.05
CA ALA A 583 5.84 -26.31 8.34
C ALA A 583 5.75 -24.78 8.24
N TYR A 584 6.56 -24.14 7.40
CA TYR A 584 6.46 -22.71 7.13
C TYR A 584 5.13 -22.34 6.47
N ARG A 585 4.69 -23.12 5.47
CA ARG A 585 3.38 -22.91 4.83
C ARG A 585 2.26 -22.96 5.86
N GLN A 586 2.32 -23.88 6.82
CA GLN A 586 1.37 -23.95 7.94
C GLN A 586 1.50 -22.75 8.89
N LEU A 587 2.73 -22.34 9.23
CA LEU A 587 3.00 -21.18 10.08
C LEU A 587 2.32 -19.91 9.53
N ARG A 588 2.41 -19.67 8.21
CA ARG A 588 1.75 -18.54 7.53
C ARG A 588 0.23 -18.52 7.73
N LEU A 589 -0.39 -19.69 7.90
CA LEU A 589 -1.83 -19.78 8.18
C LEU A 589 -2.16 -19.50 9.65
N ILE A 590 -1.29 -19.92 10.56
CA ILE A 590 -1.49 -19.79 12.00
C ILE A 590 -1.19 -18.36 12.48
N ASN A 591 -0.15 -17.74 11.93
CA ASN A 591 0.37 -16.46 12.37
C ASN A 591 0.90 -15.65 11.17
N PRO A 592 0.02 -15.10 10.31
CA PRO A 592 0.43 -14.23 9.22
C PRO A 592 1.10 -12.97 9.78
N ALA A 593 2.18 -12.52 9.13
CA ALA A 593 2.95 -11.39 9.60
C ALA A 593 3.54 -10.58 8.42
N PRO A 594 3.62 -9.23 8.53
CA PRO A 594 4.08 -8.35 7.47
C PRO A 594 5.58 -8.45 7.13
N GLN A 595 6.35 -9.10 7.99
CA GLN A 595 7.82 -9.22 7.90
C GLN A 595 8.24 -10.69 8.05
N ALA A 596 7.45 -11.60 7.48
CA ALA A 596 7.71 -13.03 7.50
C ALA A 596 8.87 -13.38 6.54
N ALA A 597 9.49 -14.54 6.78
CA ALA A 597 10.53 -15.04 5.89
C ALA A 597 10.76 -16.54 6.05
N TYR A 598 11.12 -17.20 4.96
CA TYR A 598 11.65 -18.57 4.96
C TYR A 598 13.02 -18.61 4.31
N LEU A 599 14.02 -19.13 5.02
CA LEU A 599 15.38 -19.27 4.49
C LEU A 599 15.77 -20.75 4.55
N ASN A 600 16.11 -21.33 3.39
CA ASN A 600 16.60 -22.70 3.27
C ASN A 600 18.10 -22.70 2.98
N LEU A 601 18.91 -22.77 4.04
CA LEU A 601 20.37 -22.72 3.97
C LEU A 601 20.98 -24.09 4.27
N PRO A 602 22.20 -24.39 3.81
CA PRO A 602 22.82 -25.70 4.00
C PRO A 602 22.97 -26.17 5.45
N PHE A 603 22.97 -25.23 6.41
CA PHE A 603 23.18 -25.50 7.83
C PHE A 603 21.96 -25.18 8.71
N VAL A 604 20.93 -24.51 8.17
CA VAL A 604 19.75 -24.07 8.94
C VAL A 604 18.57 -23.79 8.02
N GLN A 605 17.37 -24.15 8.48
CA GLN A 605 16.11 -23.67 7.94
C GLN A 605 15.49 -22.67 8.94
N VAL A 606 15.15 -21.48 8.46
CA VAL A 606 14.54 -20.41 9.27
C VAL A 606 13.10 -20.22 8.83
N LEU A 607 12.18 -20.25 9.79
CA LEU A 607 10.75 -20.03 9.58
C LEU A 607 10.31 -18.84 10.44
N SER A 608 10.26 -17.65 9.86
CA SER A 608 9.99 -16.39 10.57
C SER A 608 8.59 -15.88 10.28
N ALA A 609 7.84 -15.52 11.33
CA ALA A 609 6.57 -14.82 11.25
C ALA A 609 6.65 -13.49 12.03
N SER A 610 7.67 -12.69 11.72
CA SER A 610 7.95 -11.46 12.45
C SER A 610 6.93 -10.37 12.10
N PRO A 611 6.38 -9.66 13.11
CA PRO A 611 5.51 -8.52 12.90
C PRO A 611 6.26 -7.19 12.74
N GLU A 612 7.54 -7.13 13.11
CA GLU A 612 8.22 -5.86 13.39
C GLU A 612 9.35 -5.62 12.39
N ARG A 613 9.22 -4.54 11.62
CA ARG A 613 10.31 -4.00 10.79
C ARG A 613 11.38 -3.43 11.71
N PHE A 614 12.64 -3.80 11.46
CA PHE A 614 13.77 -3.20 12.13
C PHE A 614 14.15 -1.87 11.48
N LEU A 615 14.64 -1.91 10.24
CA LEU A 615 15.14 -0.75 9.50
C LEU A 615 14.78 -0.89 8.03
N MET A 616 14.23 0.18 7.47
CA MET A 616 14.12 0.38 6.02
C MET A 616 14.96 1.59 5.62
N SER A 617 15.68 1.46 4.51
CA SER A 617 16.42 2.55 3.88
C SER A 617 16.14 2.54 2.38
N SER A 618 15.71 3.67 1.83
CA SER A 618 15.53 3.82 0.37
C SER A 618 15.90 5.23 -0.05
N ARG A 619 16.76 5.34 -1.07
CA ARG A 619 17.28 6.62 -1.60
C ARG A 619 17.78 7.55 -0.49
N GLY A 620 18.51 7.00 0.48
CA GLY A 620 19.06 7.73 1.63
C GLY A 620 18.06 8.06 2.74
N ARG A 621 16.77 7.76 2.59
CA ARG A 621 15.75 7.96 3.62
C ARG A 621 15.64 6.72 4.50
N VAL A 622 15.71 6.93 5.80
CA VAL A 622 15.62 5.90 6.83
C VAL A 622 14.25 5.90 7.46
N GLU A 623 13.69 4.73 7.72
CA GLU A 623 12.48 4.53 8.51
C GLU A 623 12.65 3.33 9.46
N THR A 624 12.15 3.48 10.69
CA THR A 624 11.87 2.37 11.60
C THR A 624 10.51 2.57 12.26
N LYS A 625 9.83 1.45 12.54
CA LYS A 625 8.46 1.42 13.05
C LYS A 625 8.36 0.59 14.33
N PRO A 626 8.81 1.10 15.49
CA PRO A 626 8.65 0.40 16.76
C PRO A 626 7.18 0.12 17.08
N ILE A 627 6.92 -1.11 17.53
CA ILE A 627 5.60 -1.57 17.94
C ILE A 627 5.61 -1.81 19.45
N LYS A 628 4.67 -1.21 20.17
CA LYS A 628 4.39 -1.52 21.59
C LYS A 628 2.90 -1.47 21.83
N GLY A 629 2.40 -2.39 22.66
CA GLY A 629 0.97 -2.56 22.88
C GLY A 629 0.27 -3.24 21.71
N THR A 630 -0.63 -4.16 22.05
CA THR A 630 -1.42 -4.92 21.06
C THR A 630 -2.78 -5.22 21.64
N ARG A 631 -3.82 -5.11 20.83
CA ARG A 631 -5.18 -5.62 21.15
C ARG A 631 -5.64 -6.53 20.02
N ARG A 632 -6.48 -7.51 20.31
CA ARG A 632 -7.06 -8.37 19.26
C ARG A 632 -8.12 -7.60 18.48
N ARG A 633 -8.34 -7.97 17.22
CA ARG A 633 -9.52 -7.53 16.47
C ARG A 633 -10.78 -8.19 17.04
N SER A 634 -11.88 -7.45 17.08
CA SER A 634 -13.21 -8.03 17.30
C SER A 634 -13.96 -8.15 15.97
N GLY A 635 -14.77 -9.20 15.83
CA GLY A 635 -15.72 -9.32 14.71
C GLY A 635 -16.89 -8.33 14.82
N LEU A 636 -17.07 -7.69 15.98
CA LEU A 636 -18.10 -6.68 16.23
C LEU A 636 -17.50 -5.26 16.08
N PRO A 637 -17.96 -4.42 15.13
CA PRO A 637 -17.32 -3.14 14.84
C PRO A 637 -17.20 -2.17 16.02
N GLN A 638 -18.21 -2.12 16.90
CA GLN A 638 -18.21 -1.23 18.06
C GLN A 638 -17.17 -1.65 19.12
N GLU A 639 -17.07 -2.96 19.36
CA GLU A 639 -16.05 -3.51 20.27
C GLU A 639 -14.64 -3.36 19.69
N ASP A 640 -14.49 -3.58 18.37
CA ASP A 640 -13.22 -3.43 17.68
C ASP A 640 -12.69 -1.99 17.76
N MET A 641 -13.58 -1.01 17.59
CA MET A 641 -13.25 0.40 17.76
C MET A 641 -12.91 0.74 19.21
N SER A 642 -13.65 0.19 20.18
CA SER A 642 -13.36 0.37 21.61
C SER A 642 -11.98 -0.20 21.99
N LEU A 643 -11.61 -1.37 21.46
CA LEU A 643 -10.28 -1.96 21.66
C LEU A 643 -9.18 -1.08 21.09
N ALA A 644 -9.37 -0.53 19.88
CA ALA A 644 -8.43 0.40 19.27
C ALA A 644 -8.26 1.70 20.10
N ILE A 645 -9.37 2.28 20.58
CA ILE A 645 -9.35 3.47 21.46
C ILE A 645 -8.64 3.14 22.77
N SER A 646 -8.95 2.01 23.40
CA SER A 646 -8.32 1.58 24.66
C SER A 646 -6.81 1.40 24.53
N LEU A 647 -6.33 0.94 23.36
CA LEU A 647 -4.91 0.85 23.07
C LEU A 647 -4.29 2.24 22.92
N ARG A 648 -4.93 3.12 22.15
CA ARG A 648 -4.49 4.50 21.94
C ARG A 648 -4.38 5.29 23.25
N GLU A 649 -5.28 5.06 24.18
CA GLU A 649 -5.36 5.77 25.46
C GLU A 649 -4.51 5.12 26.59
N SER A 650 -3.96 3.93 26.35
CA SER A 650 -3.17 3.21 27.35
C SER A 650 -1.88 3.94 27.70
N LEU A 651 -1.82 4.49 28.93
CA LEU A 651 -0.65 5.20 29.44
C LEU A 651 0.58 4.28 29.54
N LYS A 652 0.38 3.01 29.90
CA LYS A 652 1.45 2.00 29.94
C LYS A 652 2.06 1.80 28.55
N ASP A 653 1.21 1.46 27.57
CA ASP A 653 1.67 1.16 26.20
C ASP A 653 2.35 2.40 25.56
N ARG A 654 1.83 3.61 25.82
CA ARG A 654 2.45 4.87 25.36
C ARG A 654 3.81 5.15 26.01
N ALA A 655 3.95 4.90 27.31
CA ALA A 655 5.20 5.11 28.02
C ALA A 655 6.30 4.17 27.49
N GLU A 656 5.98 2.89 27.34
CA GLU A 656 6.88 1.91 26.74
C GLU A 656 7.25 2.28 25.29
N ASN A 657 6.24 2.63 24.47
CA ASN A 657 6.48 3.03 23.08
C ASN A 657 7.40 4.26 22.99
N LEU A 658 7.16 5.27 23.83
CA LEU A 658 7.96 6.50 23.85
C LEU A 658 9.42 6.23 24.17
N MET A 659 9.69 5.35 25.15
CA MET A 659 11.05 4.95 25.51
C MET A 659 11.76 4.27 24.33
N ILE A 660 11.06 3.40 23.59
CA ILE A 660 11.63 2.76 22.40
C ILE A 660 11.86 3.76 21.26
N VAL A 661 10.92 4.68 21.04
CA VAL A 661 11.08 5.76 20.06
C VAL A 661 12.32 6.60 20.37
N ASP A 662 12.56 6.91 21.64
CA ASP A 662 13.73 7.67 22.08
C ASP A 662 15.04 6.93 21.76
N LEU A 663 15.08 5.65 22.09
CA LEU A 663 16.22 4.79 21.81
C LEU A 663 16.49 4.64 20.31
N LEU A 664 15.45 4.43 19.49
CA LEU A 664 15.62 4.28 18.05
C LEU A 664 16.01 5.60 17.38
N ARG A 665 15.51 6.73 17.90
CA ARG A 665 15.95 8.06 17.49
C ARG A 665 17.45 8.23 17.73
N ASN A 666 17.93 7.82 18.90
CA ASN A 666 19.35 7.86 19.23
C ASN A 666 20.17 6.94 18.30
N ASP A 667 19.72 5.71 18.08
CA ASP A 667 20.41 4.73 17.23
C ASP A 667 20.60 5.25 15.80
N ILE A 668 19.51 5.69 15.13
CA ILE A 668 19.62 6.16 13.74
C ILE A 668 20.34 7.51 13.62
N SER A 669 20.32 8.35 14.68
CA SER A 669 21.01 9.65 14.66
C SER A 669 22.53 9.55 14.49
N ARG A 670 23.13 8.40 14.81
CA ARG A 670 24.57 8.14 14.67
C ARG A 670 25.03 8.17 13.20
N VAL A 671 24.13 7.87 12.26
CA VAL A 671 24.43 7.76 10.83
C VAL A 671 23.57 8.69 9.97
N CYS A 672 22.58 9.35 10.54
CA CYS A 672 21.74 10.33 9.86
C CYS A 672 22.31 11.75 9.96
N ARG A 673 21.98 12.60 8.99
CA ARG A 673 22.28 14.04 9.02
C ARG A 673 21.65 14.68 10.24
N THR A 674 22.43 15.50 10.94
CA THR A 674 21.96 16.26 12.11
C THR A 674 20.71 17.08 11.75
N GLY A 675 19.68 17.00 12.61
CA GLY A 675 18.41 17.71 12.41
C GLY A 675 17.42 17.06 11.43
N THR A 676 17.78 15.95 10.78
CA THR A 676 16.86 15.23 9.87
C THR A 676 16.04 14.15 10.57
N VAL A 677 16.52 13.65 11.71
CA VAL A 677 15.82 12.62 12.48
C VAL A 677 14.56 13.18 13.12
N ARG A 678 13.40 12.62 12.78
CA ARG A 678 12.06 13.08 13.19
C ARG A 678 11.16 11.91 13.57
N VAL A 679 10.09 12.21 14.30
CA VAL A 679 9.04 11.24 14.65
C VAL A 679 7.71 11.73 14.05
N PRO A 680 7.49 11.53 12.74
CA PRO A 680 6.31 12.08 12.05
C PRO A 680 4.97 11.51 12.55
N LYS A 681 4.99 10.28 13.06
CA LYS A 681 3.82 9.62 13.66
C LYS A 681 4.22 9.05 15.01
N ILE A 682 3.45 9.35 16.05
CA ILE A 682 3.69 8.84 17.40
C ILE A 682 2.38 8.29 17.96
N PHE A 683 2.44 7.09 18.54
CA PHE A 683 1.30 6.36 19.09
C PHE A 683 0.13 6.15 18.11
N ASP A 684 0.44 6.01 16.81
CA ASP A 684 -0.56 5.73 15.78
C ASP A 684 -1.11 4.31 15.97
N ILE A 685 -2.37 4.08 15.59
CA ILE A 685 -2.98 2.74 15.66
C ILE A 685 -3.06 2.16 14.26
N GLU A 686 -2.25 1.14 14.00
CA GLU A 686 -2.33 0.36 12.77
C GLU A 686 -3.15 -0.92 13.03
N SER A 687 -4.23 -1.09 12.27
CA SER A 687 -5.12 -2.26 12.36
C SER A 687 -4.75 -3.31 11.31
N TYR A 688 -4.53 -4.54 11.76
CA TYR A 688 -4.22 -5.72 10.95
C TYR A 688 -5.38 -6.71 10.99
N ALA A 689 -5.31 -7.80 10.23
CA ALA A 689 -6.38 -8.80 10.13
C ALA A 689 -6.81 -9.39 11.49
N THR A 690 -5.86 -9.56 12.42
CA THR A 690 -6.08 -10.24 13.70
C THR A 690 -5.83 -9.35 14.92
N VAL A 691 -5.10 -8.24 14.78
CA VAL A 691 -4.71 -7.36 15.89
C VAL A 691 -4.69 -5.88 15.52
N HIS A 692 -4.79 -5.01 16.53
CA HIS A 692 -4.42 -3.60 16.51
C HIS A 692 -3.03 -3.44 17.15
N HIS A 693 -2.16 -2.64 16.54
CA HIS A 693 -0.84 -2.31 17.05
C HIS A 693 -0.71 -0.81 17.27
N MET A 694 -0.09 -0.41 18.39
CA MET A 694 0.39 0.97 18.53
C MET A 694 1.80 1.06 17.95
N VAL A 695 1.91 1.90 16.92
CA VAL A 695 3.08 2.06 16.08
C VAL A 695 3.51 3.52 16.11
N SER A 696 4.81 3.75 16.23
CA SER A 696 5.40 5.06 16.00
C SER A 696 6.33 4.96 14.81
N THR A 697 6.47 6.02 14.05
CA THR A 697 7.41 6.10 12.93
C THR A 697 8.56 7.01 13.32
N VAL A 698 9.79 6.51 13.26
CA VAL A 698 11.00 7.33 13.37
C VAL A 698 11.65 7.35 11.99
N SER A 699 11.92 8.53 11.47
CA SER A 699 12.53 8.72 10.15
C SER A 699 13.76 9.61 10.21
N GLY A 700 14.62 9.52 9.21
CA GLY A 700 15.80 10.37 9.05
C GLY A 700 16.38 10.31 7.64
N GLU A 701 17.42 11.08 7.39
CA GLU A 701 18.17 11.05 6.13
C GLU A 701 19.62 10.66 6.44
N LEU A 702 20.16 9.65 5.76
CA LEU A 702 21.55 9.23 5.92
C LEU A 702 22.51 10.40 5.68
N ALA A 703 23.58 10.46 6.48
CA ALA A 703 24.68 11.39 6.29
C ALA A 703 25.43 11.12 4.97
N GLU A 704 26.04 12.17 4.43
CA GLU A 704 26.89 12.04 3.25
C GLU A 704 28.00 11.00 3.52
N GLY A 705 28.22 10.10 2.55
CA GLY A 705 29.17 9.00 2.70
C GLY A 705 28.73 7.86 3.61
N ARG A 706 27.46 7.84 4.08
CA ARG A 706 26.87 6.71 4.80
C ARG A 706 25.90 5.94 3.91
N ASP A 707 25.84 4.63 4.12
CA ASP A 707 24.93 3.75 3.40
C ASP A 707 24.05 2.90 4.35
N ALA A 708 23.25 2.01 3.76
CA ALA A 708 22.35 1.13 4.49
C ALA A 708 23.08 0.15 5.44
N LEU A 709 24.31 -0.26 5.11
CA LEU A 709 25.09 -1.15 5.97
C LEU A 709 25.69 -0.40 7.16
N ASP A 710 26.08 0.87 7.00
CA ASP A 710 26.41 1.74 8.12
C ASP A 710 25.23 1.87 9.09
N LEU A 711 24.02 2.08 8.54
CA LEU A 711 22.79 2.15 9.33
C LEU A 711 22.51 0.86 10.09
N LEU A 712 22.52 -0.28 9.40
CA LEU A 712 22.28 -1.56 10.04
C LEU A 712 23.29 -1.79 11.15
N ARG A 713 24.59 -1.62 10.87
CA ARG A 713 25.68 -1.79 11.84
C ARG A 713 25.56 -0.84 13.04
N ALA A 714 25.15 0.42 12.84
CA ALA A 714 25.01 1.39 13.94
C ALA A 714 23.83 1.08 14.87
N CYS A 715 22.77 0.49 14.33
CA CYS A 715 21.57 0.15 15.07
C CYS A 715 21.62 -1.27 15.67
N PHE A 716 22.47 -2.16 15.19
CA PHE A 716 22.48 -3.58 15.52
C PHE A 716 23.19 -3.91 16.86
N PRO A 717 22.66 -4.86 17.67
CA PRO A 717 21.30 -5.41 17.60
C PRO A 717 20.27 -4.33 18.02
N GLY A 718 19.02 -4.50 17.57
CA GLY A 718 17.97 -3.51 17.83
C GLY A 718 17.81 -3.19 19.31
N GLY A 719 17.81 -1.90 19.68
CA GLY A 719 17.70 -1.52 21.09
C GLY A 719 16.33 -1.86 21.71
N SER A 720 15.26 -1.93 20.90
CA SER A 720 13.90 -2.28 21.36
C SER A 720 13.78 -3.70 21.94
N ILE A 721 14.71 -4.57 21.56
CA ILE A 721 14.73 -6.01 21.86
C ILE A 721 15.94 -6.43 22.70
N THR A 722 16.77 -5.48 23.11
CA THR A 722 17.83 -5.66 24.11
C THR A 722 17.45 -4.95 25.39
N GLY A 723 17.42 -3.64 25.38
CA GLY A 723 17.20 -2.80 26.55
C GLY A 723 17.94 -1.46 26.45
N ALA A 724 17.85 -0.67 27.52
CA ALA A 724 18.45 0.65 27.59
C ALA A 724 19.17 0.84 28.94
N PRO A 725 20.45 1.24 28.97
CA PRO A 725 21.40 1.39 27.85
C PRO A 725 21.76 0.06 27.16
N LYS A 726 21.84 0.05 25.82
CA LYS A 726 21.99 -1.16 24.98
C LYS A 726 23.09 -2.11 25.43
N LEU A 727 24.33 -1.63 25.52
CA LEU A 727 25.49 -2.47 25.88
C LEU A 727 25.32 -3.11 27.26
N ARG A 728 24.89 -2.35 28.26
CA ARG A 728 24.70 -2.84 29.63
C ARG A 728 23.60 -3.89 29.69
N SER A 729 22.48 -3.66 29.01
CA SER A 729 21.41 -4.66 28.91
C SER A 729 21.89 -5.95 28.23
N MET A 730 22.75 -5.88 27.22
CA MET A 730 23.33 -7.06 26.55
C MET A 730 24.27 -7.86 27.48
N GLU A 731 25.05 -7.20 28.35
CA GLU A 731 25.87 -7.87 29.37
C GLU A 731 25.01 -8.61 30.39
N ILE A 732 23.91 -7.99 30.84
CA ILE A 732 22.97 -8.61 31.78
C ILE A 732 22.27 -9.81 31.13
N ILE A 733 21.88 -9.70 29.86
CA ILE A 733 21.32 -10.83 29.10
C ILE A 733 22.31 -11.99 29.02
N GLU A 734 23.58 -11.72 28.69
CA GLU A 734 24.65 -12.73 28.60
C GLU A 734 24.92 -13.42 29.94
N GLU A 735 24.73 -12.71 31.06
CA GLU A 735 24.87 -13.26 32.40
C GLU A 735 23.69 -14.15 32.81
N LEU A 736 22.46 -13.78 32.43
CA LEU A 736 21.24 -14.40 32.94
C LEU A 736 20.66 -15.48 32.02
N GLU A 737 20.87 -15.39 30.71
CA GLU A 737 20.39 -16.39 29.76
C GLU A 737 21.43 -17.52 29.60
N PRO A 738 21.07 -18.81 29.85
CA PRO A 738 22.05 -19.89 29.82
C PRO A 738 22.62 -20.19 28.43
N HIS A 739 21.97 -19.69 27.37
CA HIS A 739 22.31 -19.96 25.99
C HIS A 739 22.36 -18.67 25.19
N ARG A 740 23.23 -18.63 24.18
CA ARG A 740 23.24 -17.55 23.20
C ARG A 740 21.94 -17.52 22.41
N ARG A 741 21.49 -16.32 22.05
CA ARG A 741 20.23 -16.10 21.35
C ARG A 741 20.24 -16.60 19.91
N GLY A 742 21.42 -16.73 19.29
CA GLY A 742 21.52 -17.11 17.88
C GLY A 742 20.77 -16.11 17.03
N LEU A 743 19.87 -16.60 16.17
CA LEU A 743 19.09 -15.71 15.31
C LEU A 743 18.05 -14.87 16.06
N TYR A 744 17.54 -15.31 17.21
CA TYR A 744 16.51 -14.57 17.95
C TYR A 744 17.00 -13.16 18.30
N CYS A 745 16.16 -12.14 18.08
CA CYS A 745 16.54 -10.73 18.29
C CYS A 745 17.67 -10.25 17.35
N GLY A 746 18.06 -11.05 16.36
CA GLY A 746 18.83 -10.62 15.20
C GLY A 746 17.93 -9.96 14.16
N SER A 747 18.34 -10.05 12.90
CA SER A 747 17.64 -9.46 11.77
C SER A 747 17.65 -10.34 10.53
N ILE A 748 16.58 -10.25 9.73
CA ILE A 748 16.41 -10.96 8.46
C ILE A 748 15.98 -9.92 7.43
N GLY A 749 16.54 -9.96 6.22
CA GLY A 749 16.17 -9.01 5.18
C GLY A 749 17.11 -8.99 3.99
N TYR A 750 17.12 -7.86 3.29
CA TYR A 750 17.93 -7.66 2.08
C TYR A 750 18.59 -6.29 2.02
N VAL A 751 19.65 -6.20 1.22
CA VAL A 751 20.30 -4.95 0.78
C VAL A 751 20.46 -5.01 -0.73
N GLY A 752 19.78 -4.12 -1.45
CA GLY A 752 19.77 -4.06 -2.91
C GLY A 752 21.05 -3.47 -3.51
N PHE A 753 21.33 -3.81 -4.76
CA PHE A 753 22.41 -3.19 -5.54
C PHE A 753 22.21 -1.70 -5.78
N ASP A 754 21.02 -1.15 -5.55
CA ASP A 754 20.70 0.26 -5.60
C ASP A 754 20.89 0.98 -4.24
N GLY A 755 21.33 0.24 -3.21
CA GLY A 755 21.49 0.75 -1.86
C GLY A 755 20.20 0.74 -1.03
N SER A 756 19.09 0.20 -1.56
CA SER A 756 17.88 -0.04 -0.77
C SER A 756 18.12 -1.12 0.29
N MET A 757 17.38 -1.08 1.40
CA MET A 757 17.41 -2.10 2.44
C MET A 757 16.05 -2.18 3.13
N ASP A 758 15.57 -3.38 3.40
CA ASP A 758 14.47 -3.63 4.34
C ASP A 758 14.81 -4.85 5.18
N THR A 759 14.65 -4.70 6.49
CA THR A 759 15.05 -5.70 7.48
C THR A 759 14.02 -5.79 8.58
N SER A 760 13.80 -7.00 9.09
CA SER A 760 12.92 -7.28 10.22
C SER A 760 13.71 -7.64 11.46
N ILE A 761 13.09 -7.54 12.63
CA ILE A 761 13.62 -8.16 13.84
C ILE A 761 13.25 -9.65 13.82
N ALA A 762 14.21 -10.54 14.09
CA ALA A 762 13.97 -11.98 14.14
C ALA A 762 13.27 -12.40 15.45
N ILE A 763 11.95 -12.18 15.50
CA ILE A 763 11.03 -12.60 16.56
C ILE A 763 9.89 -13.41 15.96
N ARG A 764 9.25 -14.26 16.79
CA ARG A 764 8.27 -15.26 16.31
C ARG A 764 8.86 -16.13 15.19
N THR A 765 10.09 -16.58 15.41
CA THR A 765 10.91 -17.30 14.44
C THR A 765 11.30 -18.68 14.98
N LEU A 766 11.09 -19.72 14.17
CA LEU A 766 11.63 -21.06 14.41
C LEU A 766 12.94 -21.24 13.65
N VAL A 767 13.92 -21.81 14.33
CA VAL A 767 15.23 -22.16 13.78
C VAL A 767 15.36 -23.68 13.83
N TYR A 768 15.43 -24.31 12.67
CA TYR A 768 15.58 -25.76 12.54
C TYR A 768 16.98 -26.09 12.00
N SER A 769 17.77 -26.75 12.84
CA SER A 769 19.13 -27.18 12.50
C SER A 769 19.51 -28.42 13.30
N GLN A 770 20.28 -29.31 12.69
CA GLN A 770 20.82 -30.52 13.33
C GLN A 770 19.74 -31.39 14.01
N GLY A 771 18.57 -31.55 13.39
CA GLY A 771 17.48 -32.38 13.92
C GLY A 771 16.78 -31.80 15.15
N VAL A 772 16.94 -30.50 15.42
CA VAL A 772 16.32 -29.81 16.56
C VAL A 772 15.71 -28.51 16.06
N VAL A 773 14.43 -28.30 16.39
CA VAL A 773 13.73 -27.04 16.16
C VAL A 773 13.72 -26.23 17.45
N ARG A 774 14.02 -24.94 17.34
CA ARG A 774 14.16 -24.00 18.46
C ARG A 774 13.38 -22.73 18.18
N PHE A 775 12.86 -22.10 19.22
CA PHE A 775 12.40 -20.71 19.16
C PHE A 775 12.56 -20.06 20.52
N TRP A 776 12.45 -18.74 20.55
CA TRP A 776 12.58 -17.95 21.75
C TRP A 776 11.34 -17.09 21.95
N ALA A 777 11.05 -16.78 23.22
CA ALA A 777 10.06 -15.79 23.59
C ALA A 777 10.52 -15.04 24.84
N GLY A 778 10.35 -13.72 24.82
CA GLY A 778 10.83 -12.80 25.85
C GLY A 778 10.05 -11.49 25.87
N GLY A 779 10.33 -10.67 26.88
CA GLY A 779 9.67 -9.40 27.15
C GLY A 779 10.61 -8.41 27.82
N GLY A 780 10.35 -7.11 27.59
CA GLY A 780 11.11 -6.03 28.21
C GLY A 780 10.67 -5.86 29.66
N ILE A 781 11.55 -6.17 30.60
CA ILE A 781 11.33 -5.97 32.02
C ILE A 781 11.69 -4.52 32.37
N VAL A 782 10.75 -3.84 33.03
CA VAL A 782 10.88 -2.48 33.57
C VAL A 782 10.61 -2.49 35.08
N ALA A 783 10.84 -1.37 35.77
CA ALA A 783 10.73 -1.28 37.23
C ALA A 783 9.33 -1.66 37.80
N ASP A 784 8.27 -1.49 37.02
CA ASP A 784 6.89 -1.82 37.39
C ASP A 784 6.40 -3.17 36.85
N SER A 785 7.27 -3.93 36.16
CA SER A 785 6.96 -5.29 35.69
C SER A 785 6.66 -6.23 36.85
N ARG A 786 5.79 -7.21 36.60
CA ARG A 786 5.44 -8.26 37.56
C ARG A 786 5.88 -9.62 37.02
N GLU A 787 6.57 -10.38 37.87
CA GLU A 787 7.19 -11.66 37.47
C GLU A 787 6.24 -12.61 36.74
N GLU A 788 5.02 -12.79 37.27
CA GLU A 788 4.04 -13.70 36.68
C GLU A 788 3.52 -13.19 35.33
N ASP A 789 3.25 -11.90 35.22
CA ASP A 789 2.75 -11.29 33.97
C ASP A 789 3.79 -11.45 32.85
N GLU A 790 5.07 -11.18 33.14
CA GLU A 790 6.16 -11.32 32.17
C GLU A 790 6.39 -12.79 31.77
N TYR A 791 6.34 -13.72 32.73
CA TYR A 791 6.45 -15.15 32.44
C TYR A 791 5.32 -15.60 31.51
N GLN A 792 4.07 -15.25 31.80
CA GLN A 792 2.93 -15.58 30.95
C GLN A 792 3.02 -14.92 29.57
N GLU A 793 3.56 -13.69 29.48
CA GLU A 793 3.78 -13.02 28.21
C GLU A 793 4.73 -13.81 27.29
N THR A 794 5.79 -14.43 27.82
CA THR A 794 6.65 -15.29 27.02
C THR A 794 5.89 -16.48 26.40
N LEU A 795 4.98 -17.10 27.16
CA LEU A 795 4.15 -18.21 26.68
C LEU A 795 3.14 -17.72 25.63
N HIS A 796 2.51 -16.56 25.86
CA HIS A 796 1.58 -15.95 24.91
C HIS A 796 2.26 -15.59 23.58
N LYS A 797 3.47 -15.03 23.62
CA LYS A 797 4.26 -14.73 22.41
C LYS A 797 4.70 -15.99 21.67
N GLY A 798 4.96 -17.08 22.38
CA GLY A 798 5.30 -18.39 21.82
C GLY A 798 4.09 -19.23 21.36
N ALA A 799 2.86 -18.85 21.72
CA ALA A 799 1.68 -19.72 21.57
C ALA A 799 1.42 -20.19 20.14
N ALA A 800 1.61 -19.33 19.14
CA ALA A 800 1.43 -19.70 17.74
C ALA A 800 2.46 -20.75 17.28
N LEU A 801 3.72 -20.61 17.72
CA LEU A 801 4.80 -21.54 17.40
C LEU A 801 4.59 -22.88 18.12
N LEU A 802 4.21 -22.84 19.40
CA LEU A 802 3.83 -24.04 20.16
C LEU A 802 2.67 -24.78 19.50
N ARG A 803 1.65 -24.06 19.03
CA ARG A 803 0.51 -24.64 18.31
C ARG A 803 0.95 -25.33 17.02
N LEU A 804 1.82 -24.71 16.24
CA LEU A 804 2.38 -25.34 15.04
C LEU A 804 3.10 -26.64 15.40
N LEU A 805 4.03 -26.59 16.36
CA LEU A 805 4.82 -27.75 16.78
C LEU A 805 3.94 -28.90 17.30
N ALA A 806 2.84 -28.60 17.98
CA ALA A 806 1.87 -29.60 18.43
C ALA A 806 1.08 -30.22 17.25
N GLN A 807 0.77 -29.45 16.21
CA GLN A 807 0.06 -29.97 15.02
C GLN A 807 0.90 -30.92 14.17
N VAL A 808 2.23 -30.77 14.22
CA VAL A 808 3.19 -31.61 13.50
C VAL A 808 3.85 -32.67 14.42
N GLU A 809 3.31 -32.87 15.62
CA GLU A 809 3.82 -33.89 16.55
C GLU A 809 3.55 -35.30 16.01
N ALA A 810 4.56 -36.18 16.08
CA ALA A 810 4.40 -37.56 15.65
C ALA A 810 3.47 -38.33 16.61
N SER A 811 2.52 -39.11 16.06
CA SER A 811 1.63 -39.98 16.84
C SER A 811 2.45 -40.92 17.73
N GLY A 812 2.35 -40.78 19.06
CA GLY A 812 3.02 -41.63 20.04
C GLY A 812 3.98 -40.92 21.02
N VAL A 813 4.15 -39.60 20.93
CA VAL A 813 4.99 -38.80 21.85
C VAL A 813 4.27 -38.48 23.18
N GLY A 814 2.99 -38.85 23.31
CA GLY A 814 2.20 -38.78 24.53
C GLY A 814 2.23 -40.09 25.33
N ALA A 815 3.26 -40.26 26.15
CA ALA A 815 3.23 -41.01 27.41
C ALA A 815 3.96 -40.19 28.48
#